data_AF-A0A9P6SU36-F1
#
_entry.id   AF-A0A9P6SU36-F1
#
_cell.length_a   1.000
_cell.length_b   1.000
_cell.length_c   1.000
_cell.angle_alpha   90.00
_cell.angle_beta   90.00
_cell.angle_gamma   90.00
#
_symmetry.space_group_name_H-M   'P 1'
#
loop_
_entity.id
_entity.type
_entity.pdbx_description
1 polymer ?
#
loop_
_entity_poly.entity_id
_entity_poly.type
_entity_poly.pdbx_seq_one_letter_code
_entity_poly.pdbx_strand_id
1 'polypeptide(L)'
;MSRNVDALRITEIDVENKAIVLHSQVSQALQRVYPASTSHRHSNTVHSDTENNPTPQAQIYSLQQQIDDILKQIQQMNHQMQHQQQQVGQVINEQQQHMEKNELQHEKRIDNILQQVQDMKRDDHQKMQQIHGLNEGDKESSVTQRFQLEYDRLMVIKYRTQALLATSFLELLSPRLFIVLPKASDMVDKDGRPCSLLFRLYYLCECGTHTMSESSKGRHEIHMADHPGYDLDNHSTFFDKYGSYLLAMMYMVKYGAVAAGRVVPPLANLRLAEGIDTDKGHLSRQVDDTITYLEDTLHINKNDMDPISHWEADHPELYLKTIKGQSAFGNLHPTTTQDRHCVWVCNEHRREYHESTMQQLKEVIIANNEEYNEEAGKIKIKIKAVALAQRLYDAMRQVRWIQNLDNQWSLTALDLKFGYHRLIKTSTAHILINLNNIDSLELEVGKLLLSTGVSADGTQYMKIEVEKLSDLTLVDLAFVQQCHHKEFAIKNTPLESDEDRLVNILEHSSKLEVLRIGCLAGRASTIINLVTSTREKNLQCDKPVSLRTLEMMDEGLIISDEDGIHHIATTLKFTEETKVFDMRTRIKLQKYGAISQNDPMCDFFRQYGWSIEILKLVDFNDQLASSLYDGIQRQDSQI
;
A
#
# COMPACT_ATOMS: atom_id res chain seq x y z
N MET A 1 -8.30 8.72 21.00
CA MET A 1 -9.31 7.65 21.21
C MET A 1 -8.96 6.66 22.33
N SER A 2 -7.81 5.95 22.32
CA SER A 2 -7.50 4.91 23.34
C SER A 2 -7.60 5.40 24.79
N ARG A 3 -7.02 6.57 25.12
CA ARG A 3 -7.07 7.12 26.50
C ARG A 3 -8.48 7.43 27.01
N ASN A 4 -9.39 7.87 26.12
CA ASN A 4 -10.78 8.15 26.51
C ASN A 4 -11.56 6.85 26.74
N VAL A 5 -11.24 5.79 25.98
CA VAL A 5 -11.79 4.45 26.19
C VAL A 5 -11.27 3.84 27.51
N ASP A 6 -9.99 4.05 27.83
CA ASP A 6 -9.39 3.58 29.08
C ASP A 6 -9.98 4.31 30.30
N ALA A 7 -10.22 5.62 30.21
CA ALA A 7 -10.88 6.40 31.26
C ALA A 7 -12.33 5.92 31.52
N LEU A 8 -13.10 5.61 30.46
CA LEU A 8 -14.44 5.04 30.59
C LEU A 8 -14.40 3.67 31.30
N ARG A 9 -13.45 2.80 30.94
CA ARG A 9 -13.24 1.51 31.60
C ARG A 9 -12.88 1.62 33.08
N ILE A 10 -12.01 2.57 33.45
CA ILE A 10 -11.64 2.78 34.86
C ILE A 10 -12.87 3.21 35.67
N THR A 11 -13.77 4.00 35.07
CA THR A 11 -14.99 4.46 35.72
C THR A 11 -16.00 3.32 35.92
N GLU A 12 -16.15 2.42 34.94
CA GLU A 12 -16.97 1.20 35.07
C GLU A 12 -16.48 0.29 36.21
N ILE A 13 -15.16 0.08 36.30
CA ILE A 13 -14.55 -0.77 37.34
C ILE A 13 -14.76 -0.18 38.75
N ASP A 14 -14.70 1.14 38.91
CA ASP A 14 -14.97 1.79 40.21
C ASP A 14 -16.43 1.63 40.65
N VAL A 15 -17.38 1.67 39.69
CA VAL A 15 -18.81 1.43 39.95
C VAL A 15 -19.06 0.00 40.42
N GLU A 16 -18.50 -0.99 39.73
CA GLU A 16 -18.64 -2.40 40.11
C GLU A 16 -18.09 -2.67 41.51
N ASN A 17 -16.92 -2.12 41.82
CA ASN A 17 -16.30 -2.29 43.14
C ASN A 17 -17.15 -1.67 44.27
N LYS A 18 -17.72 -0.47 44.06
CA LYS A 18 -18.62 0.16 45.04
C LYS A 18 -19.90 -0.64 45.24
N ALA A 19 -20.47 -1.21 44.18
CA ALA A 19 -21.65 -2.07 44.27
C ALA A 19 -21.38 -3.34 45.08
N ILE A 20 -20.21 -3.96 44.91
CA ILE A 20 -19.77 -5.15 45.67
C ILE A 20 -19.63 -4.83 47.16
N VAL A 21 -18.98 -3.71 47.51
CA VAL A 21 -18.81 -3.27 48.91
C VAL A 21 -20.18 -3.04 49.56
N LEU A 22 -21.10 -2.41 48.86
CA LEU A 22 -22.45 -2.15 49.37
C LEU A 22 -23.24 -3.44 49.60
N HIS A 23 -23.19 -4.36 48.64
CA HIS A 23 -23.85 -5.66 48.76
C HIS A 23 -23.34 -6.43 50.00
N SER A 24 -22.04 -6.36 50.28
CA SER A 24 -21.43 -6.95 51.48
C SER A 24 -21.95 -6.30 52.77
N GLN A 25 -22.02 -4.96 52.83
CA GLN A 25 -22.53 -4.23 53.99
C GLN A 25 -24.00 -4.52 54.26
N VAL A 26 -24.84 -4.55 53.23
CA VAL A 26 -26.27 -4.92 53.34
C VAL A 26 -26.42 -6.37 53.82
N SER A 27 -25.63 -7.30 53.27
CA SER A 27 -25.65 -8.71 53.69
C SER A 27 -25.27 -8.86 55.17
N GLN A 28 -24.25 -8.13 55.65
CA GLN A 28 -23.86 -8.14 57.06
C GLN A 28 -24.92 -7.51 57.96
N ALA A 29 -25.57 -6.44 57.53
CA ALA A 29 -26.66 -5.82 58.27
C ALA A 29 -27.87 -6.77 58.40
N LEU A 30 -28.25 -7.45 57.32
CA LEU A 30 -29.33 -8.44 57.32
C LEU A 30 -29.02 -9.64 58.23
N GLN A 31 -27.77 -10.11 58.28
CA GLN A 31 -27.35 -11.16 59.20
C GLN A 31 -27.45 -10.75 60.68
N ARG A 32 -27.27 -9.46 60.99
CA ARG A 32 -27.44 -8.93 62.37
C ARG A 32 -28.90 -8.82 62.77
N VAL A 33 -29.79 -8.53 61.82
CA VAL A 33 -31.24 -8.41 62.06
C VAL A 33 -31.90 -9.80 62.11
N TYR A 34 -31.41 -10.76 61.32
CA TYR A 34 -31.91 -12.14 61.27
C TYR A 34 -30.79 -13.13 61.60
N PRO A 35 -30.33 -13.23 62.85
CA PRO A 35 -29.35 -14.23 63.23
C PRO A 35 -29.93 -15.61 62.93
N ALA A 36 -29.25 -16.37 62.07
CA ALA A 36 -29.62 -17.74 61.74
C ALA A 36 -29.77 -18.52 63.05
N SER A 37 -30.97 -19.06 63.27
CA SER A 37 -31.33 -19.79 64.49
C SER A 37 -30.51 -21.08 64.58
N THR A 38 -29.28 -20.97 65.06
CA THR A 38 -28.42 -22.11 65.35
C THR A 38 -28.65 -22.52 66.79
N SER A 39 -29.46 -23.56 66.93
CA SER A 39 -29.64 -24.33 68.16
C SER A 39 -28.29 -24.95 68.56
N HIS A 40 -27.58 -24.33 69.49
CA HIS A 40 -26.77 -25.07 70.45
C HIS A 40 -26.70 -24.35 71.81
N ARG A 41 -27.32 -24.99 72.80
CA ARG A 41 -27.05 -24.81 74.23
C ARG A 41 -25.54 -24.93 74.45
N HIS A 42 -24.93 -23.95 75.12
CA HIS A 42 -24.07 -24.18 76.28
C HIS A 42 -23.97 -22.89 77.11
N SER A 43 -24.16 -23.06 78.41
CA SER A 43 -24.20 -22.03 79.45
C SER A 43 -22.82 -21.46 79.73
N ASN A 44 -22.70 -20.13 79.90
CA ASN A 44 -22.43 -19.52 81.21
C ASN A 44 -21.97 -18.05 81.15
N THR A 45 -22.42 -17.35 82.19
CA THR A 45 -21.87 -16.17 82.87
C THR A 45 -22.00 -14.79 82.23
N VAL A 46 -22.71 -13.97 82.99
CA VAL A 46 -23.18 -12.61 82.80
C VAL A 46 -22.10 -11.61 83.19
N HIS A 47 -21.77 -10.68 82.29
CA HIS A 47 -21.31 -9.34 82.65
C HIS A 47 -22.18 -8.33 81.90
N SER A 48 -22.86 -7.51 82.69
CA SER A 48 -23.87 -6.54 82.30
C SER A 48 -23.22 -5.16 82.15
N ASP A 49 -22.83 -4.83 80.92
CA ASP A 49 -22.61 -3.44 80.51
C ASP A 49 -23.75 -3.03 79.59
N THR A 50 -24.78 -2.42 80.18
CA THR A 50 -25.87 -1.76 79.46
C THR A 50 -25.37 -0.44 78.90
N GLU A 51 -24.62 -0.50 77.81
CA GLU A 51 -24.33 0.67 76.97
C GLU A 51 -25.28 0.70 75.78
N ASN A 52 -26.19 1.69 75.80
CA ASN A 52 -26.76 2.44 74.67
C ASN A 52 -26.76 1.78 73.28
N ASN A 53 -27.34 0.58 73.14
CA ASN A 53 -27.59 0.03 71.81
C ASN A 53 -28.78 0.76 71.17
N PRO A 54 -28.60 1.39 70.00
CA PRO A 54 -29.69 2.06 69.29
C PRO A 54 -30.79 1.04 68.97
N THR A 55 -32.04 1.42 69.24
CA THR A 55 -33.21 0.58 68.93
C THR A 55 -33.15 0.11 67.47
N PRO A 56 -33.57 -1.13 67.15
CA PRO A 56 -33.57 -1.65 65.77
C PRO A 56 -34.20 -0.71 64.74
N GLN A 57 -35.22 0.06 65.14
CA GLN A 57 -35.87 1.08 64.32
C GLN A 57 -34.88 2.17 63.85
N ALA A 58 -34.01 2.65 64.74
CA ALA A 58 -33.01 3.68 64.43
C ALA A 58 -31.92 3.16 63.47
N GLN A 59 -31.57 1.87 63.57
CA GLN A 59 -30.65 1.23 62.64
C GLN A 59 -31.26 1.08 61.24
N ILE A 60 -32.55 0.75 61.15
CA ILE A 60 -33.29 0.67 59.87
C ILE A 60 -33.37 2.06 59.21
N TYR A 61 -33.72 3.11 59.98
CA TYR A 61 -33.74 4.48 59.44
C TYR A 61 -32.36 4.95 58.96
N SER A 62 -31.30 4.63 59.68
CA SER A 62 -29.93 4.94 59.25
C SER A 62 -29.54 4.21 57.95
N LEU A 63 -29.93 2.94 57.80
CA LEU A 63 -29.69 2.18 56.57
C LEU A 63 -30.47 2.73 55.38
N GLN A 64 -31.73 3.12 55.61
CA GLN A 64 -32.55 3.72 54.56
C GLN A 64 -31.93 5.03 54.04
N GLN A 65 -31.44 5.87 54.94
CA GLN A 65 -30.76 7.11 54.56
C GLN A 65 -29.47 6.86 53.78
N GLN A 66 -28.68 5.85 54.16
CA GLN A 66 -27.49 5.45 53.39
C GLN A 66 -27.85 4.95 51.99
N ILE A 67 -28.94 4.19 51.83
CA ILE A 67 -29.43 3.74 50.52
C ILE A 67 -29.83 4.94 49.65
N ASP A 68 -30.57 5.91 50.21
CA ASP A 68 -31.02 7.10 49.48
C ASP A 68 -29.84 7.97 49.03
N ASP A 69 -28.81 8.12 49.87
CA ASP A 69 -27.60 8.88 49.53
C ASP A 69 -26.80 8.19 48.41
N ILE A 70 -26.74 6.86 48.41
CA ILE A 70 -26.07 6.10 47.35
C ILE A 70 -26.86 6.20 46.04
N LEU A 71 -28.19 6.10 46.08
CA LEU A 71 -29.02 6.26 44.89
C LEU A 71 -28.81 7.64 44.26
N LYS A 72 -28.68 8.70 45.06
CA LYS A 72 -28.31 10.05 44.57
C LYS A 72 -26.92 10.08 43.93
N GLN A 73 -25.93 9.43 44.53
CA GLN A 73 -24.57 9.35 43.95
C GLN A 73 -24.57 8.60 42.61
N ILE A 74 -25.31 7.50 42.49
CA ILE A 74 -25.45 6.74 41.23
C ILE A 74 -26.12 7.62 40.16
N GLN A 75 -27.16 8.37 40.51
CA GLN A 75 -27.82 9.29 39.59
C GLN A 75 -26.87 10.40 39.10
N GLN A 76 -26.08 11.00 40.01
CA GLN A 76 -25.07 11.99 39.64
C GLN A 76 -24.00 11.41 38.72
N MET A 77 -23.53 10.19 39.00
CA MET A 77 -22.51 9.52 38.19
C MET A 77 -23.04 9.14 36.80
N ASN A 78 -24.29 8.68 36.70
CA ASN A 78 -24.94 8.42 35.42
C ASN A 78 -25.05 9.71 34.58
N HIS A 79 -25.37 10.84 35.20
CA HIS A 79 -25.43 12.11 34.51
C HIS A 79 -24.05 12.56 34.02
N GLN A 80 -23.01 12.38 34.84
CA GLN A 80 -21.62 12.66 34.44
C GLN A 80 -21.15 11.75 33.29
N MET A 81 -21.49 10.46 33.33
CA MET A 81 -21.17 9.51 32.28
C MET A 81 -21.87 9.86 30.97
N GLN A 82 -23.14 10.25 31.00
CA GLN A 82 -23.86 10.73 29.80
C GLN A 82 -23.20 11.98 29.20
N HIS A 83 -22.78 12.92 30.04
CA HIS A 83 -22.05 14.10 29.59
C HIS A 83 -20.70 13.74 28.94
N GLN A 84 -19.95 12.80 29.53
CA GLN A 84 -18.70 12.30 28.93
C GLN A 84 -18.94 11.58 27.59
N GLN A 85 -20.01 10.77 27.48
CA GLN A 85 -20.38 10.13 26.22
C GLN A 85 -20.71 11.17 25.13
N GLN A 86 -21.40 12.26 25.48
CA GLN A 86 -21.67 13.35 24.54
C GLN A 86 -20.39 14.07 24.11
N GLN A 87 -19.46 14.33 25.03
CA GLN A 87 -18.15 14.93 24.70
C GLN A 87 -17.32 14.04 23.79
N VAL A 88 -17.28 12.72 24.05
CA VAL A 88 -16.60 11.76 23.18
C VAL A 88 -17.24 11.76 21.79
N GLY A 89 -18.58 11.77 21.71
CA GLY A 89 -19.29 11.87 20.43
C GLY A 89 -18.93 13.12 19.62
N GLN A 90 -18.78 14.27 20.28
CA GLN A 90 -18.35 15.52 19.62
C GLN A 90 -16.92 15.41 19.07
N VAL A 91 -15.97 14.90 19.87
CA VAL A 91 -14.56 14.73 19.44
C VAL A 91 -14.46 13.76 18.26
N ILE A 92 -15.26 12.68 18.24
CA ILE A 92 -15.29 11.74 17.12
C ILE A 92 -15.78 12.44 15.84
N ASN A 93 -16.84 13.25 15.94
CA ASN A 93 -17.40 13.95 14.80
C ASN A 93 -16.43 15.01 14.25
N GLU A 94 -15.77 15.78 15.13
CA GLU A 94 -14.73 16.74 14.74
C GLU A 94 -13.53 16.05 14.07
N GLN A 95 -13.11 14.90 14.60
CA GLN A 95 -12.02 14.11 14.01
C GLN A 95 -12.40 13.57 12.62
N GLN A 96 -13.65 13.13 12.45
CA GLN A 96 -14.14 12.66 11.15
C GLN A 96 -14.18 13.81 10.12
N GLN A 97 -14.68 14.98 10.50
CA GLN A 97 -14.65 16.18 9.63
C GLN A 97 -13.22 16.60 9.27
N HIS A 98 -12.27 16.48 10.21
CA HIS A 98 -10.86 16.77 9.94
C HIS A 98 -10.25 15.78 8.94
N MET A 99 -10.57 14.48 9.05
CA MET A 99 -10.12 13.46 8.09
C MET A 99 -10.69 13.72 6.68
N GLU A 100 -11.99 14.00 6.56
CA GLU A 100 -12.62 14.32 5.27
C GLU A 100 -12.00 15.58 4.62
N LYS A 101 -11.68 16.59 5.43
CA LYS A 101 -11.00 17.80 4.95
C LYS A 101 -9.57 17.50 4.46
N ASN A 102 -8.83 16.64 5.18
CA ASN A 102 -7.49 16.22 4.78
C ASN A 102 -7.54 15.41 3.47
N GLU A 103 -8.48 14.49 3.33
CA GLU A 103 -8.67 13.69 2.13
C GLU A 103 -8.95 14.58 0.90
N LEU A 104 -9.85 15.55 1.02
CA LEU A 104 -10.12 16.53 -0.03
C LEU A 104 -8.89 17.39 -0.36
N GLN A 105 -8.05 17.69 0.64
CA GLN A 105 -6.80 18.42 0.41
C GLN A 105 -5.75 17.57 -0.31
N HIS A 106 -5.68 16.27 -0.01
CA HIS A 106 -4.83 15.32 -0.73
C HIS A 106 -5.27 15.15 -2.19
N GLU A 107 -6.57 15.04 -2.44
CA GLU A 107 -7.12 14.96 -3.80
C GLU A 107 -6.74 16.20 -4.63
N LYS A 108 -6.91 17.41 -4.08
CA LYS A 108 -6.47 18.66 -4.73
C LYS A 108 -4.96 18.72 -5.01
N ARG A 109 -4.12 18.13 -4.14
CA ARG A 109 -2.67 18.05 -4.38
C ARG A 109 -2.36 17.11 -5.54
N ILE A 110 -3.05 15.98 -5.63
CA ILE A 110 -2.90 15.02 -6.73
C ILE A 110 -3.30 15.67 -8.06
N ASP A 111 -4.43 16.39 -8.10
CA ASP A 111 -4.88 17.11 -9.31
C ASP A 111 -3.88 18.18 -9.77
N ASN A 112 -3.29 18.92 -8.82
CA ASN A 112 -2.26 19.92 -9.12
C ASN A 112 -1.00 19.27 -9.72
N ILE A 113 -0.55 18.14 -9.16
CA ILE A 113 0.57 17.37 -9.71
C ILE A 113 0.24 16.86 -11.11
N LEU A 114 -0.97 16.33 -11.33
CA LEU A 114 -1.41 15.88 -12.66
C LEU A 114 -1.40 17.03 -13.68
N GLN A 115 -1.86 18.23 -13.28
CA GLN A 115 -1.83 19.42 -14.14
C GLN A 115 -0.40 19.84 -14.49
N GLN A 116 0.51 19.89 -13.52
CA GLN A 116 1.92 20.21 -13.77
C GLN A 116 2.58 19.21 -14.73
N VAL A 117 2.23 17.93 -14.62
CA VAL A 117 2.73 16.89 -15.53
C VAL A 117 2.20 17.08 -16.95
N GLN A 118 0.94 17.47 -17.12
CA GLN A 118 0.38 17.78 -18.43
C GLN A 118 1.08 19.00 -19.06
N ASP A 119 1.34 20.04 -18.28
CA ASP A 119 1.99 21.25 -18.78
C ASP A 119 3.44 20.97 -19.18
N MET A 120 4.19 20.19 -18.39
CA MET A 120 5.53 19.71 -18.79
C MET A 120 5.51 18.88 -20.08
N LYS A 121 4.49 18.03 -20.27
CA LYS A 121 4.33 17.23 -21.50
C LYS A 121 4.09 18.14 -22.72
N ARG A 122 3.35 19.25 -22.56
CA ARG A 122 3.17 20.25 -23.63
C ARG A 122 4.48 20.97 -23.94
N ASP A 123 5.23 21.38 -22.93
CA ASP A 123 6.54 22.03 -23.10
C ASP A 123 7.55 21.12 -23.81
N ASP A 124 7.63 19.84 -23.44
CA ASP A 124 8.49 18.87 -24.11
C ASP A 124 8.06 18.65 -25.57
N HIS A 125 6.75 18.61 -25.83
CA HIS A 125 6.24 18.49 -27.20
C HIS A 125 6.57 19.73 -28.04
N GLN A 126 6.48 20.94 -27.48
CA GLN A 126 6.90 22.17 -28.16
C GLN A 126 8.40 22.20 -28.46
N LYS A 127 9.24 21.79 -27.49
CA LYS A 127 10.70 21.68 -27.71
C LYS A 127 11.02 20.66 -28.80
N MET A 128 10.32 19.53 -28.82
CA MET A 128 10.49 18.51 -29.86
C MET A 128 10.13 19.05 -31.25
N GLN A 129 9.04 19.83 -31.38
CA GLN A 129 8.69 20.49 -32.64
C GLN A 129 9.73 21.53 -33.08
N GLN A 130 10.33 22.27 -32.14
CA GLN A 130 11.41 23.23 -32.46
C GLN A 130 12.68 22.54 -32.96
N ILE A 131 13.05 21.39 -32.38
CA ILE A 131 14.21 20.59 -32.84
C ILE A 131 13.98 20.08 -34.27
N HIS A 132 12.74 19.72 -34.62
CA HIS A 132 12.40 19.31 -35.99
C HIS A 132 12.46 20.43 -37.03
N GLY A 133 12.42 21.70 -36.60
CA GLY A 133 12.54 22.87 -37.48
C GLY A 133 13.99 23.30 -37.80
N LEU A 134 15.00 22.71 -37.15
CA LEU A 134 16.41 23.03 -37.40
C LEU A 134 16.99 22.10 -38.48
N ASN A 135 17.27 22.70 -39.64
CA ASN A 135 17.83 22.18 -40.90
C ASN A 135 18.48 20.78 -40.94
N GLU A 136 18.14 20.03 -41.99
CA GLU A 136 18.56 18.67 -42.39
C GLU A 136 20.06 18.48 -42.71
N GLY A 137 20.93 19.42 -42.32
CA GLY A 137 22.35 19.45 -42.69
C GLY A 137 23.25 18.46 -41.94
N ASP A 138 22.90 18.08 -40.70
CA ASP A 138 23.75 17.25 -39.83
C ASP A 138 23.00 16.00 -39.34
N LYS A 139 22.89 15.01 -40.23
CA LYS A 139 22.17 13.75 -39.96
C LYS A 139 22.82 12.87 -38.89
N GLU A 140 24.10 13.04 -38.60
CA GLU A 140 24.83 12.23 -37.61
C GLU A 140 24.64 12.75 -36.16
N SER A 141 24.50 14.07 -36.01
CA SER A 141 24.23 14.69 -34.71
C SER A 141 22.77 14.45 -34.27
N SER A 142 21.82 14.41 -35.23
CA SER A 142 20.39 14.23 -34.91
C SER A 142 20.03 12.81 -34.45
N VAL A 143 20.74 11.79 -34.91
CA VAL A 143 20.55 10.39 -34.46
C VAL A 143 21.02 10.24 -33.01
N THR A 144 22.19 10.78 -32.68
CA THR A 144 22.73 10.75 -31.31
C THR A 144 21.85 11.54 -30.34
N GLN A 145 21.34 12.69 -30.79
CA GLN A 145 20.42 13.51 -29.99
C GLN A 145 19.05 12.86 -29.79
N ARG A 146 18.53 12.11 -30.79
CA ARG A 146 17.31 11.29 -30.64
C ARG A 146 17.50 10.15 -29.65
N PHE A 147 18.62 9.44 -29.71
CA PHE A 147 18.92 8.38 -28.74
C PHE A 147 19.06 8.94 -27.32
N GLN A 148 19.71 10.10 -27.16
CA GLN A 148 19.83 10.75 -25.86
C GLN A 148 18.48 11.18 -25.31
N LEU A 149 17.62 11.77 -26.15
CA LEU A 149 16.27 12.19 -25.76
C LEU A 149 15.41 11.00 -25.32
N GLU A 150 15.46 9.89 -26.05
CA GLU A 150 14.66 8.70 -25.72
C GLU A 150 15.22 7.93 -24.53
N TYR A 151 16.53 7.98 -24.31
CA TYR A 151 17.17 7.50 -23.09
C TYR A 151 16.76 8.35 -21.87
N ASP A 152 16.76 9.69 -22.00
CA ASP A 152 16.32 10.60 -20.94
C ASP A 152 14.83 10.40 -20.63
N ARG A 153 14.01 10.15 -21.66
CA ARG A 153 12.58 9.84 -21.53
C ARG A 153 12.33 8.50 -20.83
N LEU A 154 13.09 7.47 -21.18
CA LEU A 154 13.06 6.17 -20.50
C LEU A 154 13.55 6.25 -19.06
N MET A 155 14.56 7.08 -18.79
CA MET A 155 15.02 7.35 -17.43
C MET A 155 13.96 8.07 -16.60
N VAL A 156 13.28 9.08 -17.16
CA VAL A 156 12.17 9.76 -16.50
C VAL A 156 11.00 8.80 -16.26
N ILE A 157 10.65 7.93 -17.21
CA ILE A 157 9.61 6.91 -17.04
C ILE A 157 10.03 5.90 -15.97
N LYS A 158 11.26 5.39 -15.99
CA LYS A 158 11.80 4.48 -14.96
C LYS A 158 11.79 5.12 -13.57
N TYR A 159 12.23 6.38 -13.47
CA TYR A 159 12.23 7.14 -12.22
C TYR A 159 10.80 7.42 -11.74
N ARG A 160 9.84 7.66 -12.65
CA ARG A 160 8.42 7.86 -12.33
C ARG A 160 7.73 6.57 -11.93
N THR A 161 8.00 5.45 -12.59
CA THR A 161 7.46 4.13 -12.20
C THR A 161 8.07 3.68 -10.88
N GLN A 162 9.37 3.92 -10.66
CA GLN A 162 9.99 3.75 -9.35
C GLN A 162 9.39 4.70 -8.33
N ALA A 163 9.14 5.98 -8.65
CA ALA A 163 8.53 6.94 -7.74
C ALA A 163 7.06 6.63 -7.43
N LEU A 164 6.30 6.05 -8.36
CA LEU A 164 4.88 5.68 -8.21
C LEU A 164 4.70 4.34 -7.46
N LEU A 165 5.56 3.36 -7.75
CA LEU A 165 5.68 2.17 -6.90
C LEU A 165 6.23 2.54 -5.53
N ALA A 166 7.10 3.55 -5.51
CA ALA A 166 7.54 4.15 -4.28
C ALA A 166 6.43 4.97 -3.63
N THR A 167 5.41 5.59 -4.24
CA THR A 167 4.49 6.48 -3.48
C THR A 167 3.59 5.77 -2.48
N SER A 168 3.20 4.51 -2.74
CA SER A 168 2.55 3.65 -1.74
C SER A 168 3.55 2.95 -0.80
N PHE A 169 4.85 2.98 -1.14
CA PHE A 169 5.97 2.57 -0.31
C PHE A 169 6.68 3.75 0.39
N LEU A 170 6.42 5.02 0.05
CA LEU A 170 7.25 6.22 0.33
C LEU A 170 6.86 6.80 1.68
N GLU A 171 5.60 6.64 2.06
CA GLU A 171 5.15 6.76 3.44
C GLU A 171 5.86 5.76 4.38
N LEU A 172 6.56 4.76 3.82
CA LEU A 172 7.41 3.78 4.50
C LEU A 172 8.92 3.95 4.18
N LEU A 173 9.34 5.00 3.45
CA LEU A 173 10.73 5.16 2.97
C LEU A 173 11.62 6.16 3.75
N SER A 174 11.13 6.85 4.78
CA SER A 174 11.99 7.68 5.63
C SER A 174 12.01 7.14 7.07
N PRO A 175 13.19 7.00 7.70
CA PRO A 175 13.29 6.65 9.12
C PRO A 175 12.50 7.64 9.96
N ARG A 176 11.63 7.13 10.84
CA ARG A 176 10.72 7.96 11.61
C ARG A 176 11.29 8.35 12.97
N LEU A 177 12.27 7.59 13.45
CA LEU A 177 12.96 7.89 14.70
C LEU A 177 14.25 8.67 14.44
N PHE A 178 14.26 9.92 14.89
CA PHE A 178 15.45 10.76 14.89
C PHE A 178 15.48 11.67 16.11
N ILE A 179 16.68 12.17 16.39
CA ILE A 179 16.96 13.16 17.41
C ILE A 179 17.86 14.24 16.84
N VAL A 180 17.91 15.39 17.51
CA VAL A 180 18.79 16.49 17.14
C VAL A 180 19.63 16.85 18.34
N LEU A 181 20.94 16.99 18.13
CA LEU A 181 21.89 17.40 19.17
C LEU A 181 22.72 18.59 18.67
N PRO A 182 23.17 19.49 19.55
CA PRO A 182 24.08 20.56 19.19
C PRO A 182 25.44 19.97 18.78
N LYS A 183 26.09 20.55 17.78
CA LYS A 183 27.45 20.19 17.41
C LYS A 183 28.40 20.54 18.56
N ALA A 184 29.35 19.66 18.82
CA ALA A 184 30.38 19.82 19.86
C ALA A 184 31.38 20.97 19.60
N SER A 185 31.17 21.84 18.59
CA SER A 185 32.11 22.92 18.33
C SER A 185 32.11 23.89 19.50
N ASP A 186 33.30 24.18 20.04
CA ASP A 186 33.63 25.14 21.09
C ASP A 186 32.53 26.19 21.29
N MET A 187 31.65 25.94 22.27
CA MET A 187 30.32 26.55 22.44
C MET A 187 30.34 28.05 22.75
N VAL A 188 31.48 28.71 22.61
CA VAL A 188 31.67 30.08 23.01
C VAL A 188 32.52 30.74 21.93
N ASP A 189 31.95 31.72 21.23
CA ASP A 189 32.78 32.61 20.43
C ASP A 189 33.77 33.33 21.36
N LYS A 190 34.78 34.01 20.81
CA LYS A 190 35.75 34.75 21.64
C LYS A 190 35.11 35.83 22.53
N ASP A 191 33.83 36.17 22.30
CA ASP A 191 33.07 37.20 22.99
C ASP A 191 32.13 36.64 24.06
N GLY A 192 32.16 35.34 24.37
CA GLY A 192 31.25 34.77 25.36
C GLY A 192 29.83 34.54 24.85
N ARG A 193 29.55 34.80 23.57
CA ARG A 193 28.22 34.59 23.01
C ARG A 193 28.10 33.13 22.59
N PRO A 194 26.91 32.53 22.76
CA PRO A 194 26.65 31.22 22.18
C PRO A 194 26.85 31.35 20.67
N CYS A 195 27.89 30.71 20.12
CA CYS A 195 28.02 30.51 18.69
C CYS A 195 26.67 30.03 18.17
N SER A 196 26.19 30.54 17.03
CA SER A 196 24.91 30.13 16.43
C SER A 196 24.81 28.61 16.48
N LEU A 197 23.97 28.09 17.39
CA LEU A 197 23.94 26.68 17.75
C LEU A 197 23.70 25.88 16.47
N LEU A 198 24.77 25.25 15.99
CA LEU A 198 24.67 24.36 14.86
C LEU A 198 24.14 23.05 15.39
N PHE A 199 23.07 22.58 14.78
CA PHE A 199 22.42 21.35 15.17
C PHE A 199 22.68 20.27 14.13
N ARG A 200 22.67 19.03 14.61
CA ARG A 200 22.88 17.85 13.81
C ARG A 200 21.82 16.81 14.13
N LEU A 201 21.21 16.27 13.08
CA LEU A 201 20.21 15.21 13.16
C LEU A 201 20.89 13.84 13.17
N TYR A 202 20.45 13.00 14.10
CA TYR A 202 20.86 11.61 14.23
C TYR A 202 19.63 10.71 14.09
N TYR A 203 19.65 9.78 13.16
CA TYR A 203 18.62 8.77 13.04
C TYR A 203 18.87 7.64 14.03
N LEU A 204 17.78 7.06 14.52
CA LEU A 204 17.80 5.94 15.44
C LEU A 204 17.45 4.65 14.70
N CYS A 205 18.11 3.57 15.08
CA CYS A 205 17.74 2.22 14.69
C CYS A 205 16.44 1.84 15.40
N GLU A 206 15.42 1.51 14.62
CA GLU A 206 14.08 1.11 15.05
C GLU A 206 14.01 -0.38 15.44
N CYS A 207 15.15 -0.96 15.86
CA CYS A 207 15.15 -2.33 16.38
C CYS A 207 14.44 -2.41 17.73
N GLY A 208 13.86 -3.58 18.01
CA GLY A 208 13.07 -3.82 19.22
C GLY A 208 12.77 -5.30 19.39
N THR A 209 11.98 -5.64 20.40
CA THR A 209 11.47 -7.02 20.57
C THR A 209 10.74 -7.56 19.34
N HIS A 210 10.15 -6.67 18.54
CA HIS A 210 9.47 -6.99 17.28
C HIS A 210 10.41 -7.26 16.09
N THR A 211 11.71 -6.95 16.22
CA THR A 211 12.75 -7.34 15.25
C THR A 211 13.63 -8.48 15.77
N MET A 212 13.41 -8.95 17.00
CA MET A 212 14.13 -10.11 17.54
C MET A 212 13.70 -11.38 16.83
N SER A 213 14.67 -12.17 16.41
CA SER A 213 14.43 -13.57 16.11
C SER A 213 14.58 -14.40 17.38
N GLU A 214 13.99 -15.59 17.44
CA GLU A 214 14.22 -16.54 18.55
C GLU A 214 15.71 -16.88 18.73
N SER A 215 16.52 -16.70 17.68
CA SER A 215 17.95 -16.97 17.63
C SER A 215 18.84 -15.74 17.91
N SER A 216 18.29 -14.53 18.01
CA SER A 216 19.08 -13.32 18.17
C SER A 216 19.70 -13.27 19.57
N LYS A 217 21.04 -13.22 19.64
CA LYS A 217 21.79 -13.08 20.90
C LYS A 217 22.05 -11.61 21.28
N GLY A 218 21.89 -10.69 20.32
CA GLY A 218 22.06 -9.26 20.49
C GLY A 218 20.93 -8.63 21.30
N ARG A 219 21.18 -7.43 21.83
CA ARG A 219 20.11 -6.58 22.38
C ARG A 219 19.43 -5.85 21.23
N HIS A 220 18.11 -5.98 21.14
CA HIS A 220 17.29 -5.21 20.20
C HIS A 220 16.64 -4.06 20.96
N GLU A 221 17.45 -3.05 21.28
CA GLU A 221 17.02 -1.81 21.91
C GLU A 221 17.28 -0.65 20.94
N ILE A 222 16.38 0.35 20.91
CA ILE A 222 16.56 1.54 20.08
C ILE A 222 17.89 2.21 20.41
N HIS A 223 18.73 2.43 19.40
CA HIS A 223 20.06 3.05 19.53
C HIS A 223 20.33 3.99 18.34
N MET A 224 21.34 4.85 18.45
CA MET A 224 21.78 5.68 17.32
C MET A 224 22.41 4.79 16.27
N ALA A 225 22.01 4.95 15.02
CA ALA A 225 22.67 4.24 13.95
C ALA A 225 24.11 4.80 13.78
N ASP A 226 25.08 3.95 13.45
CA ASP A 226 26.46 4.38 13.18
C ASP A 226 26.56 5.28 11.93
N HIS A 227 26.36 6.57 12.13
CA HIS A 227 26.52 7.63 11.15
C HIS A 227 26.96 8.94 11.82
N PRO A 228 27.68 9.84 11.11
CA PRO A 228 28.26 11.03 11.72
C PRO A 228 27.23 12.10 12.13
N GLY A 229 25.94 11.89 11.83
CA GLY A 229 24.85 12.85 11.90
C GLY A 229 24.81 13.84 10.71
N TYR A 230 23.64 14.45 10.50
CA TYR A 230 23.34 15.32 9.36
C TYR A 230 23.18 16.77 9.79
N ASP A 231 23.93 17.67 9.17
CA ASP A 231 23.82 19.09 9.49
C ASP A 231 22.47 19.65 9.02
N LEU A 232 21.80 20.41 9.89
CA LEU A 232 20.57 21.11 9.52
C LEU A 232 20.90 22.37 8.71
N ASP A 233 20.18 22.60 7.60
CA ASP A 233 20.34 23.80 6.76
C ASP A 233 19.55 24.99 7.32
N ASN A 234 18.31 24.73 7.74
CA ASN A 234 17.42 25.72 8.35
C ASN A 234 16.84 25.18 9.66
N HIS A 235 17.63 25.33 10.74
CA HIS A 235 17.25 24.84 12.06
C HIS A 235 15.97 25.48 12.62
N SER A 236 15.69 26.77 12.36
CA SER A 236 14.51 27.46 12.89
C SER A 236 13.23 26.85 12.31
N THR A 237 13.13 26.77 10.98
CA THR A 237 11.96 26.14 10.34
C THR A 237 11.84 24.65 10.68
N PHE A 238 12.97 23.97 10.88
CA PHE A 238 12.95 22.59 11.35
C PHE A 238 12.35 22.48 12.76
N PHE A 239 12.75 23.32 13.70
CA PHE A 239 12.21 23.31 15.06
C PHE A 239 10.77 23.83 15.15
N ASP A 240 10.36 24.77 14.30
CA ASP A 240 8.95 25.17 14.21
C ASP A 240 8.06 23.97 13.83
N LYS A 241 8.56 23.09 12.97
CA LYS A 241 7.82 21.91 12.49
C LYS A 241 7.94 20.70 13.43
N TYR A 242 9.15 20.41 13.92
CA TYR A 242 9.48 19.18 14.64
C TYR A 242 9.80 19.39 16.12
N GLY A 243 9.80 20.62 16.62
CA GLY A 243 10.29 20.93 17.96
C GLY A 243 9.53 20.21 19.07
N SER A 244 8.20 20.11 18.96
CA SER A 244 7.38 19.37 19.94
C SER A 244 7.73 17.87 19.95
N TYR A 245 7.86 17.25 18.77
CA TYR A 245 8.32 15.87 18.63
C TYR A 245 9.72 15.68 19.23
N LEU A 246 10.66 16.56 18.89
CA LEU A 246 12.03 16.49 19.39
C LEU A 246 12.09 16.65 20.90
N LEU A 247 11.30 17.55 21.47
CA LEU A 247 11.24 17.74 22.92
C LEU A 247 10.74 16.46 23.61
N ALA A 248 9.71 15.80 23.06
CA ALA A 248 9.23 14.51 23.55
C ALA A 248 10.34 13.46 23.47
N MET A 249 11.00 13.37 22.31
CA MET A 249 12.10 12.43 22.08
C MET A 249 13.27 12.68 23.04
N MET A 250 13.65 13.93 23.29
CA MET A 250 14.71 14.28 24.23
C MET A 250 14.35 13.90 25.66
N TYR A 251 13.09 14.09 26.06
CA TYR A 251 12.62 13.64 27.36
C TYR A 251 12.63 12.12 27.50
N MET A 252 12.18 11.39 26.48
CA MET A 252 12.24 9.93 26.47
C MET A 252 13.68 9.42 26.51
N VAL A 253 14.59 10.05 25.77
CA VAL A 253 16.02 9.72 25.82
C VAL A 253 16.55 10.00 27.21
N LYS A 254 16.31 11.18 27.80
CA LYS A 254 16.85 11.56 29.12
C LYS A 254 16.35 10.69 30.26
N TYR A 255 15.04 10.51 30.37
CA TYR A 255 14.38 9.91 31.54
C TYR A 255 13.90 8.47 31.32
N GLY A 256 13.96 7.98 30.09
CA GLY A 256 13.27 6.75 29.69
C GLY A 256 11.77 6.96 29.54
N ALA A 257 11.08 5.96 28.99
CA ALA A 257 9.64 5.95 28.83
C ALA A 257 9.08 4.52 28.76
N VAL A 258 7.80 4.36 29.14
CA VAL A 258 7.04 3.14 28.86
C VAL A 258 5.80 3.51 28.08
N ALA A 259 5.68 3.02 26.84
CA ALA A 259 4.55 3.30 25.96
C ALA A 259 4.13 2.03 25.21
N ALA A 260 2.84 1.68 25.25
CA ALA A 260 2.28 0.50 24.58
C ALA A 260 3.05 -0.81 24.87
N GLY A 261 3.47 -1.01 26.13
CA GLY A 261 4.26 -2.18 26.54
C GLY A 261 5.72 -2.17 26.09
N ARG A 262 6.19 -1.08 25.45
CA ARG A 262 7.59 -0.88 25.06
C ARG A 262 8.29 -0.01 26.09
N VAL A 263 9.47 -0.43 26.53
CA VAL A 263 10.31 0.32 27.46
C VAL A 263 11.46 0.94 26.67
N VAL A 264 11.55 2.27 26.68
CA VAL A 264 12.72 3.02 26.27
C VAL A 264 13.51 3.30 27.55
N PRO A 265 14.70 2.69 27.75
CA PRO A 265 15.45 2.93 28.97
C PRO A 265 16.03 4.36 28.96
N PRO A 266 16.33 4.95 30.14
CA PRO A 266 16.97 6.26 30.23
C PRO A 266 18.34 6.31 29.56
N LEU A 267 18.81 7.51 29.23
CA LEU A 267 20.08 7.80 28.56
C LEU A 267 21.27 7.11 29.22
N ALA A 268 21.28 7.03 30.56
CA ALA A 268 22.32 6.37 31.33
C ALA A 268 22.50 4.88 30.96
N ASN A 269 21.43 4.26 30.45
CA ASN A 269 21.36 2.86 30.08
C ASN A 269 21.43 2.62 28.56
N LEU A 270 21.13 3.64 27.75
CA LEU A 270 21.22 3.55 26.30
C LEU A 270 22.68 3.60 25.84
N ARG A 271 23.10 2.66 24.98
CA ARG A 271 24.41 2.66 24.32
C ARG A 271 24.46 3.64 23.12
N LEU A 272 23.95 4.85 23.30
CA LEU A 272 23.97 5.88 22.26
C LEU A 272 25.39 6.32 21.89
N ALA A 273 26.36 6.08 22.78
CA ALA A 273 27.74 6.51 22.60
C ALA A 273 28.64 5.57 21.78
N GLU A 274 28.17 4.38 21.34
CA GLU A 274 29.04 3.47 20.56
C GLU A 274 29.40 4.00 19.15
N GLY A 275 28.70 5.03 18.65
CA GLY A 275 29.01 5.70 17.37
C GLY A 275 29.44 7.16 17.46
N ILE A 276 29.46 7.74 18.67
CA ILE A 276 29.88 9.13 18.89
C ILE A 276 31.05 9.09 19.88
N ASP A 277 32.25 9.49 19.44
CA ASP A 277 33.49 9.65 20.23
C ASP A 277 33.34 10.73 21.33
N THR A 278 32.36 10.56 22.20
CA THR A 278 31.99 11.51 23.24
C THR A 278 31.85 10.78 24.55
N ASP A 279 32.53 11.29 25.58
CA ASP A 279 32.35 10.84 26.94
C ASP A 279 30.86 10.91 27.32
N LYS A 280 30.35 9.92 28.07
CA LYS A 280 28.92 9.86 28.48
C LYS A 280 28.39 11.17 29.07
N GLY A 281 29.25 11.92 29.77
CA GLY A 281 28.90 13.23 30.32
C GLY A 281 28.61 14.29 29.25
N HIS A 282 29.28 14.21 28.10
CA HIS A 282 29.07 15.13 26.98
C HIS A 282 27.71 14.92 26.33
N LEU A 283 27.30 13.66 26.08
CA LEU A 283 25.98 13.37 25.51
C LEU A 283 24.84 13.83 26.43
N SER A 284 24.95 13.58 27.74
CA SER A 284 23.96 14.06 28.71
C SER A 284 23.81 15.57 28.65
N ARG A 285 24.94 16.30 28.57
CA ARG A 285 24.93 17.75 28.43
C ARG A 285 24.29 18.20 27.11
N GLN A 286 24.60 17.57 25.98
CA GLN A 286 23.98 17.90 24.69
C GLN A 286 22.46 17.68 24.71
N VAL A 287 21.99 16.62 25.38
CA VAL A 287 20.55 16.38 25.56
C VAL A 287 19.92 17.48 26.43
N ASP A 288 20.56 17.86 27.52
CA ASP A 288 20.10 18.95 28.40
C ASP A 288 20.06 20.31 27.69
N ASP A 289 21.11 20.61 26.92
CA ASP A 289 21.22 21.83 26.12
C ASP A 289 20.12 21.88 25.04
N THR A 290 19.82 20.73 24.40
CA THR A 290 18.75 20.62 23.41
C THR A 290 17.37 20.82 24.06
N ILE A 291 17.12 20.21 25.22
CA ILE A 291 15.85 20.40 25.95
C ILE A 291 15.66 21.88 26.29
N THR A 292 16.68 22.50 26.87
CA THR A 292 16.63 23.93 27.26
C THR A 292 16.33 24.81 26.06
N TYR A 293 17.05 24.59 24.95
CA TYR A 293 16.82 25.32 23.71
C TYR A 293 15.39 25.16 23.15
N LEU A 294 14.87 23.93 23.14
CA LEU A 294 13.52 23.65 22.64
C LEU A 294 12.43 24.25 23.55
N GLU A 295 12.60 24.20 24.88
CA GLU A 295 11.67 24.83 25.83
C GLU A 295 11.61 26.35 25.64
N ASP A 296 12.77 26.98 25.47
CA ASP A 296 12.88 28.43 25.25
C ASP A 296 12.28 28.84 23.89
N THR A 297 12.53 28.04 22.85
CA THR A 297 12.08 28.34 21.47
C THR A 297 10.60 28.14 21.27
N LEU A 298 10.03 27.06 21.84
CA LEU A 298 8.64 26.67 21.56
C LEU A 298 7.62 27.32 22.50
N HIS A 299 8.07 27.88 23.63
CA HIS A 299 7.20 28.40 24.69
C HIS A 299 6.14 27.39 25.17
N ILE A 300 6.41 26.09 25.05
CA ILE A 300 5.49 25.01 25.43
C ILE A 300 5.56 24.80 26.94
N ASN A 301 4.40 24.83 27.60
CA ASN A 301 4.29 24.43 28.99
C ASN A 301 4.46 22.91 29.10
N LYS A 302 5.23 22.42 30.08
CA LYS A 302 5.51 20.98 30.28
C LYS A 302 4.25 20.13 30.42
N ASN A 303 3.14 20.73 30.86
CA ASN A 303 1.86 20.05 31.04
C ASN A 303 1.06 19.87 29.75
N ASP A 304 1.39 20.61 28.68
CA ASP A 304 0.61 20.66 27.43
C ASP A 304 1.22 19.78 26.33
N MET A 305 2.30 19.04 26.63
CA MET A 305 2.85 18.07 25.69
C MET A 305 1.92 16.87 25.57
N ASP A 306 1.13 16.81 24.50
CA ASP A 306 0.57 15.55 24.04
C ASP A 306 1.68 14.74 23.36
N PRO A 307 2.23 13.68 23.99
CA PRO A 307 3.58 13.22 23.66
C PRO A 307 3.75 12.65 22.24
N ILE A 308 2.66 12.28 21.57
CA ILE A 308 2.72 11.46 20.33
C ILE A 308 1.58 11.78 19.35
N SER A 309 0.58 12.60 19.69
CA SER A 309 -0.74 12.39 19.07
C SER A 309 -0.85 12.67 17.58
N HIS A 310 -0.08 13.56 16.94
CA HIS A 310 -0.23 13.85 15.48
C HIS A 310 1.09 14.28 14.80
N TRP A 311 2.19 13.53 14.98
CA TRP A 311 3.38 13.76 14.15
C TRP A 311 3.36 12.83 12.93
N GLU A 312 2.77 13.30 11.83
CA GLU A 312 3.12 12.78 10.51
C GLU A 312 4.44 13.47 10.14
N ALA A 313 5.58 12.80 10.42
CA ALA A 313 6.89 13.36 10.07
C ALA A 313 7.05 13.41 8.56
N ASP A 314 6.64 14.53 7.98
CA ASP A 314 6.83 14.89 6.59
C ASP A 314 8.31 15.12 6.26
N HIS A 315 9.03 14.04 5.95
CA HIS A 315 10.33 14.05 5.27
C HIS A 315 11.40 14.95 5.93
N PRO A 316 11.94 14.61 7.11
CA PRO A 316 13.01 15.38 7.77
C PRO A 316 14.24 15.56 6.86
N GLU A 317 14.44 14.67 5.89
CA GLU A 317 15.50 14.75 4.88
C GLU A 317 15.52 16.07 4.08
N LEU A 318 14.39 16.77 3.96
CA LEU A 318 14.29 18.05 3.25
C LEU A 318 15.02 19.20 3.95
N TYR A 319 15.37 19.03 5.23
CA TYR A 319 16.06 20.03 6.04
C TYR A 319 17.54 19.73 6.25
N LEU A 320 18.03 18.62 5.68
CA LEU A 320 19.40 18.15 5.84
C LEU A 320 20.28 18.72 4.73
N LYS A 321 21.47 19.21 5.10
CA LYS A 321 22.51 19.52 4.13
C LYS A 321 22.98 18.22 3.47
N THR A 322 22.66 18.07 2.18
CA THR A 322 23.03 16.87 1.44
C THR A 322 24.54 16.80 1.28
N ILE A 323 25.18 15.81 1.91
CA ILE A 323 26.58 15.48 1.63
C ILE A 323 26.61 14.73 0.31
N LYS A 324 27.19 15.32 -0.74
CA LYS A 324 27.29 14.68 -2.06
C LYS A 324 27.95 13.30 -1.93
N GLY A 325 27.24 12.26 -2.36
CA GLY A 325 27.76 10.88 -2.42
C GLY A 325 27.50 10.01 -1.20
N GLN A 326 26.82 10.50 -0.15
CA GLN A 326 26.39 9.66 0.97
C GLN A 326 24.87 9.39 0.93
N SER A 327 24.47 8.20 1.39
CA SER A 327 23.07 7.86 1.62
C SER A 327 22.44 8.83 2.62
N ALA A 328 21.24 9.33 2.33
CA ALA A 328 20.51 10.26 3.19
C ALA A 328 20.18 9.69 4.59
N PHE A 329 20.26 8.36 4.76
CA PHE A 329 19.91 7.65 5.98
C PHE A 329 21.08 6.86 6.59
N GLY A 330 22.30 7.08 6.10
CA GLY A 330 23.52 6.56 6.70
C GLY A 330 23.60 5.05 6.52
N ASN A 331 23.75 4.32 7.62
CA ASN A 331 23.77 2.87 7.67
C ASN A 331 22.40 2.25 8.06
N LEU A 332 21.33 3.03 8.04
CA LEU A 332 19.98 2.51 8.21
C LEU A 332 19.46 1.91 6.92
N HIS A 333 18.69 0.83 7.07
CA HIS A 333 18.10 0.09 5.98
C HIS A 333 16.66 -0.28 6.31
N PRO A 334 15.74 -0.16 5.35
CA PRO A 334 14.37 -0.57 5.56
C PRO A 334 14.29 -2.10 5.60
N THR A 335 13.65 -2.62 6.63
CA THR A 335 13.31 -4.04 6.82
C THR A 335 11.82 -4.15 7.09
N THR A 336 11.22 -5.29 6.75
CA THR A 336 9.81 -5.56 7.01
C THR A 336 9.70 -6.56 8.15
N THR A 337 9.03 -6.20 9.24
CA THR A 337 8.80 -7.08 10.40
C THR A 337 7.80 -8.19 10.05
N GLN A 338 7.67 -9.20 10.93
CA GLN A 338 6.66 -10.26 10.78
C GLN A 338 5.23 -9.70 10.69
N ASP A 339 4.95 -8.62 11.44
CA ASP A 339 3.69 -7.89 11.43
C ASP A 339 3.48 -6.99 10.19
N ARG A 340 4.41 -7.04 9.23
CA ARG A 340 4.38 -6.27 7.97
C ARG A 340 4.60 -4.76 8.13
N HIS A 341 5.17 -4.34 9.24
CA HIS A 341 5.59 -2.95 9.40
C HIS A 341 6.98 -2.76 8.77
N CYS A 342 7.15 -1.68 8.01
CA CYS A 342 8.48 -1.26 7.59
C CYS A 342 9.15 -0.57 8.77
N VAL A 343 10.34 -1.03 9.12
CA VAL A 343 11.18 -0.46 10.18
C VAL A 343 12.58 -0.19 9.65
N TRP A 344 13.22 0.86 10.13
CA TRP A 344 14.57 1.23 9.73
C TRP A 344 15.59 0.70 10.73
N VAL A 345 16.38 -0.29 10.31
CA VAL A 345 17.37 -0.95 11.18
C VAL A 345 18.79 -0.66 10.70
N CYS A 346 19.74 -0.60 11.63
CA CYS A 346 21.15 -0.42 11.31
C CYS A 346 21.71 -1.65 10.57
N ASN A 347 22.89 -1.51 9.98
CA ASN A 347 23.52 -2.59 9.22
C ASN A 347 23.82 -3.85 10.06
N GLU A 348 24.04 -3.71 11.37
CA GLU A 348 24.21 -4.85 12.27
C GLU A 348 22.92 -5.66 12.41
N HIS A 349 21.82 -5.03 12.88
CA HIS A 349 20.53 -5.71 12.99
C HIS A 349 19.97 -6.16 11.65
N ARG A 350 20.28 -5.46 10.55
CA ARG A 350 19.95 -5.94 9.21
C ARG A 350 20.62 -7.28 8.92
N ARG A 351 21.90 -7.43 9.25
CA ARG A 351 22.62 -8.70 9.04
C ARG A 351 22.03 -9.81 9.91
N GLU A 352 21.76 -9.54 11.18
CA GLU A 352 21.13 -10.52 12.07
C GLU A 352 19.74 -10.95 11.57
N TYR A 353 18.90 -9.98 11.17
CA TYR A 353 17.58 -10.25 10.62
C TYR A 353 17.67 -11.04 9.30
N HIS A 354 18.61 -10.65 8.44
CA HIS A 354 18.88 -11.35 7.20
C HIS A 354 19.34 -12.79 7.45
N GLU A 355 20.28 -13.01 8.35
CA GLU A 355 20.77 -14.36 8.70
C GLU A 355 19.65 -15.22 9.26
N SER A 356 18.81 -14.69 10.15
CA SER A 356 17.67 -15.41 10.71
C SER A 356 16.63 -15.78 9.66
N THR A 357 16.25 -14.83 8.80
CA THR A 357 15.25 -15.06 7.74
C THR A 357 15.78 -16.01 6.66
N MET A 358 17.06 -15.89 6.31
CA MET A 358 17.76 -16.83 5.44
C MET A 358 17.84 -18.23 6.05
N GLN A 359 18.06 -18.34 7.36
CA GLN A 359 18.10 -19.62 8.05
C GLN A 359 16.72 -20.30 8.01
N GLN A 360 15.64 -19.56 8.27
CA GLN A 360 14.27 -20.08 8.14
C GLN A 360 13.97 -20.56 6.70
N LEU A 361 14.42 -19.80 5.69
CA LEU A 361 14.30 -20.20 4.29
C LEU A 361 15.09 -21.49 4.01
N LYS A 362 16.35 -21.58 4.46
CA LYS A 362 17.19 -22.78 4.33
C LYS A 362 16.54 -23.99 4.99
N GLU A 363 15.96 -23.84 6.17
CA GLU A 363 15.24 -24.92 6.86
C GLU A 363 14.03 -25.42 6.06
N VAL A 364 13.25 -24.53 5.45
CA VAL A 364 12.13 -24.93 4.60
C VAL A 364 12.62 -25.65 3.33
N ILE A 365 13.72 -25.19 2.73
CA ILE A 365 14.32 -25.83 1.54
C ILE A 365 14.85 -27.22 1.88
N ILE A 366 15.59 -27.37 2.99
CA ILE A 366 16.11 -28.65 3.48
C ILE A 366 14.96 -29.60 3.82
N ALA A 367 13.88 -29.12 4.44
CA ALA A 367 12.69 -29.92 4.74
C ALA A 367 12.01 -30.49 3.48
N ASN A 368 12.26 -29.89 2.30
CA ASN A 368 11.79 -30.41 1.02
C ASN A 368 12.80 -31.36 0.33
N ASN A 369 13.96 -31.64 0.94
CA ASN A 369 15.09 -32.37 0.36
C ASN A 369 15.65 -31.71 -0.90
N GLU A 370 15.75 -30.38 -0.89
CA GLU A 370 16.18 -29.59 -2.04
C GLU A 370 17.37 -28.70 -1.66
N GLU A 371 18.00 -28.08 -2.67
CA GLU A 371 19.23 -27.31 -2.51
C GLU A 371 19.02 -25.82 -2.78
N TYR A 372 19.65 -24.98 -1.96
CA TYR A 372 19.72 -23.53 -2.15
C TYR A 372 21.11 -23.15 -2.64
N ASN A 373 21.20 -22.54 -3.82
CA ASN A 373 22.44 -21.93 -4.30
C ASN A 373 22.49 -20.46 -3.86
N GLU A 374 23.22 -20.22 -2.78
CA GLU A 374 23.36 -18.90 -2.16
C GLU A 374 24.08 -17.89 -3.05
N GLU A 375 25.11 -18.31 -3.79
CA GLU A 375 25.87 -17.43 -4.70
C GLU A 375 25.01 -16.92 -5.87
N ALA A 376 24.15 -17.78 -6.40
CA ALA A 376 23.25 -17.44 -7.51
C ALA A 376 21.91 -16.83 -7.05
N GLY A 377 21.64 -16.78 -5.74
CA GLY A 377 20.32 -16.45 -5.20
C GLY A 377 19.21 -17.31 -5.80
N LYS A 378 19.53 -18.57 -6.14
CA LYS A 378 18.65 -19.48 -6.89
C LYS A 378 18.16 -20.60 -5.98
N ILE A 379 16.84 -20.74 -5.90
CA ILE A 379 16.18 -21.85 -5.23
C ILE A 379 15.66 -22.81 -6.31
N LYS A 380 16.06 -24.08 -6.23
CA LYS A 380 15.44 -25.16 -7.00
C LYS A 380 14.67 -26.02 -6.01
N ILE A 381 13.35 -26.09 -6.11
CA ILE A 381 12.53 -26.78 -5.11
C ILE A 381 11.38 -27.55 -5.74
N LYS A 382 11.15 -28.78 -5.25
CA LYS A 382 9.96 -29.59 -5.52
C LYS A 382 9.12 -29.67 -4.26
N ILE A 383 8.03 -28.92 -4.23
CA ILE A 383 7.14 -28.92 -3.08
C ILE A 383 6.09 -30.02 -3.24
N LYS A 384 6.10 -30.98 -2.31
CA LYS A 384 5.19 -32.14 -2.35
C LYS A 384 3.90 -31.94 -1.54
N ALA A 385 3.82 -30.87 -0.75
CA ALA A 385 2.70 -30.61 0.15
C ALA A 385 2.38 -29.10 0.26
N VAL A 386 1.09 -28.76 0.22
CA VAL A 386 0.59 -27.38 0.34
C VAL A 386 1.08 -26.67 1.60
N ALA A 387 1.15 -27.38 2.73
CA ALA A 387 1.65 -26.80 3.99
C ALA A 387 3.13 -26.36 3.89
N LEU A 388 3.96 -27.09 3.15
CA LEU A 388 5.37 -26.73 2.93
C LEU A 388 5.48 -25.54 1.96
N ALA A 389 4.58 -25.45 0.98
CA ALA A 389 4.51 -24.31 0.09
C ALA A 389 4.20 -23.03 0.86
N GLN A 390 3.19 -23.07 1.74
CA GLN A 390 2.83 -21.93 2.57
C GLN A 390 4.01 -21.46 3.41
N ARG A 391 4.72 -22.39 4.07
CA ARG A 391 5.94 -22.07 4.83
C ARG A 391 7.04 -21.48 3.95
N LEU A 392 7.21 -21.99 2.72
CA LEU A 392 8.18 -21.44 1.77
C LEU A 392 7.81 -20.02 1.41
N TYR A 393 6.54 -19.75 1.07
CA TYR A 393 6.09 -18.41 0.72
C TYR A 393 6.25 -17.42 1.87
N ASP A 394 5.92 -17.84 3.10
CA ASP A 394 6.09 -17.00 4.29
C ASP A 394 7.57 -16.70 4.58
N ALA A 395 8.48 -17.65 4.33
CA ALA A 395 9.92 -17.44 4.44
C ALA A 395 10.45 -16.55 3.31
N MET A 396 10.10 -16.84 2.05
CA MET A 396 10.51 -16.07 0.87
C MET A 396 10.04 -14.61 0.96
N ARG A 397 8.87 -14.35 1.54
CA ARG A 397 8.36 -13.00 1.74
C ARG A 397 9.27 -12.14 2.65
N GLN A 398 9.97 -12.78 3.58
CA GLN A 398 10.89 -12.09 4.49
C GLN A 398 12.26 -11.86 3.85
N VAL A 399 12.58 -12.60 2.78
CA VAL A 399 13.89 -12.57 2.11
C VAL A 399 13.82 -11.74 0.81
N ARG A 400 14.50 -10.59 0.79
CA ARG A 400 14.52 -9.69 -0.38
C ARG A 400 15.52 -10.08 -1.49
N TRP A 401 16.27 -11.18 -1.33
CA TRP A 401 17.45 -11.50 -2.15
C TRP A 401 17.31 -12.73 -3.07
N ILE A 402 16.14 -13.36 -3.11
CA ILE A 402 15.91 -14.47 -4.03
C ILE A 402 15.76 -13.88 -5.43
N GLN A 403 16.67 -14.24 -6.34
CA GLN A 403 16.67 -13.72 -7.70
C GLN A 403 15.90 -14.64 -8.64
N ASN A 404 16.02 -15.96 -8.44
CA ASN A 404 15.45 -16.97 -9.31
C ASN A 404 14.81 -18.10 -8.49
N LEU A 405 13.53 -18.36 -8.74
CA LEU A 405 12.83 -19.53 -8.23
C LEU A 405 12.56 -20.48 -9.40
N ASP A 406 13.27 -21.62 -9.43
CA ASP A 406 13.09 -22.68 -10.42
C ASP A 406 12.17 -23.74 -9.81
N ASN A 407 10.87 -23.58 -10.06
CA ASN A 407 9.85 -24.46 -9.51
C ASN A 407 9.55 -25.60 -10.48
N GLN A 408 9.86 -26.84 -10.07
CA GLN A 408 9.38 -28.05 -10.76
C GLN A 408 8.09 -28.54 -10.11
N TRP A 409 7.14 -27.63 -9.90
CA TRP A 409 5.90 -27.88 -9.16
C TRP A 409 4.68 -27.55 -10.02
N SER A 410 3.72 -28.49 -10.08
CA SER A 410 2.35 -28.23 -10.50
C SER A 410 1.62 -27.37 -9.45
N LEU A 411 1.75 -26.04 -9.55
CA LEU A 411 1.03 -25.09 -8.70
C LEU A 411 -0.47 -25.40 -8.73
N THR A 412 -1.11 -25.52 -7.57
CA THR A 412 -2.58 -25.56 -7.52
C THR A 412 -3.14 -24.14 -7.54
N ALA A 413 -4.41 -23.98 -7.91
CA ALA A 413 -5.09 -22.68 -7.86
C ALA A 413 -5.05 -22.05 -6.44
N LEU A 414 -5.05 -22.88 -5.39
CA LEU A 414 -4.89 -22.44 -4.00
C LEU A 414 -3.52 -21.81 -3.74
N ASP A 415 -2.45 -22.39 -4.27
CA ASP A 415 -1.08 -21.89 -4.08
C ASP A 415 -0.88 -20.53 -4.74
N LEU A 416 -1.52 -20.35 -5.91
CA LEU A 416 -1.51 -19.10 -6.65
C LEU A 416 -2.32 -18.00 -5.96
N LYS A 417 -3.50 -18.35 -5.41
CA LYS A 417 -4.39 -17.43 -4.69
C LYS A 417 -3.81 -16.95 -3.36
N PHE A 418 -3.23 -17.84 -2.58
CA PHE A 418 -2.81 -17.52 -1.21
C PHE A 418 -1.32 -17.19 -1.07
N GLY A 419 -0.45 -17.87 -1.82
CA GLY A 419 0.99 -17.72 -1.71
C GLY A 419 1.59 -16.81 -2.78
N TYR A 420 1.28 -17.08 -4.04
CA TYR A 420 2.00 -16.49 -5.17
C TYR A 420 1.67 -15.03 -5.44
N HIS A 421 0.37 -14.66 -5.42
CA HIS A 421 -0.06 -13.27 -5.54
C HIS A 421 0.60 -12.37 -4.47
N ARG A 422 0.80 -12.90 -3.26
CA ARG A 422 1.48 -12.18 -2.18
C ARG A 422 2.98 -12.04 -2.44
N LEU A 423 3.60 -13.04 -3.07
CA LEU A 423 5.02 -13.02 -3.41
C LEU A 423 5.34 -11.98 -4.49
N ILE A 424 4.54 -11.91 -5.56
CA ILE A 424 4.73 -10.94 -6.66
C ILE A 424 4.63 -9.51 -6.14
N LYS A 425 3.67 -9.24 -5.24
CA LYS A 425 3.49 -7.89 -4.68
C LYS A 425 4.67 -7.40 -3.84
N THR A 426 5.46 -8.32 -3.27
CA THR A 426 6.54 -7.97 -2.34
C THR A 426 7.95 -8.14 -2.91
N SER A 427 8.09 -8.83 -4.04
CA SER A 427 9.40 -9.25 -4.57
C SER A 427 9.73 -8.54 -5.88
N THR A 428 10.97 -8.06 -5.99
CA THR A 428 11.58 -7.61 -7.25
C THR A 428 12.12 -8.78 -8.10
N ALA A 429 11.89 -10.03 -7.69
CA ALA A 429 12.44 -11.21 -8.35
C ALA A 429 11.76 -11.50 -9.71
N HIS A 430 12.57 -11.91 -10.69
CA HIS A 430 12.07 -12.53 -11.92
C HIS A 430 11.61 -13.96 -11.60
N ILE A 431 10.33 -14.11 -11.23
CA ILE A 431 9.79 -15.43 -10.99
C ILE A 431 9.29 -16.01 -12.32
N LEU A 432 10.08 -16.93 -12.88
CA LEU A 432 9.68 -17.70 -14.05
C LEU A 432 8.70 -18.79 -13.59
N ILE A 433 7.41 -18.60 -13.89
CA ILE A 433 6.41 -19.65 -13.65
C ILE A 433 6.41 -20.58 -14.85
N ASN A 434 6.77 -21.84 -14.63
CA ASN A 434 6.48 -22.88 -15.59
C ASN A 434 5.03 -23.34 -15.38
N LEU A 435 4.11 -22.89 -16.24
CA LEU A 435 2.69 -23.24 -16.16
C LEU A 435 2.37 -24.60 -16.81
N ASN A 436 3.32 -25.25 -17.50
CA ASN A 436 3.13 -26.35 -18.47
C ASN A 436 2.32 -27.58 -18.01
N ASN A 437 1.89 -27.67 -16.75
CA ASN A 437 1.13 -28.79 -16.18
C ASN A 437 -0.22 -28.36 -15.54
N ILE A 438 -0.74 -27.16 -15.83
CA ILE A 438 -2.06 -26.74 -15.33
C ILE A 438 -3.07 -26.77 -16.49
N ASP A 439 -3.99 -27.74 -16.46
CA ASP A 439 -5.01 -27.91 -17.50
C ASP A 439 -5.99 -26.73 -17.55
N SER A 440 -6.28 -26.12 -16.39
CA SER A 440 -7.07 -24.89 -16.29
C SER A 440 -6.78 -24.19 -14.96
N LEU A 441 -6.21 -22.98 -15.01
CA LEU A 441 -6.11 -22.09 -13.86
C LEU A 441 -7.14 -20.97 -14.00
N GLU A 442 -7.81 -20.62 -12.90
CA GLU A 442 -8.47 -19.33 -12.75
C GLU A 442 -8.02 -18.70 -11.43
N LEU A 443 -7.47 -17.48 -11.50
CA LEU A 443 -6.92 -16.76 -10.38
C LEU A 443 -7.41 -15.31 -10.40
N GLU A 444 -8.12 -14.91 -9.36
CA GLU A 444 -8.53 -13.53 -9.17
C GLU A 444 -7.43 -12.73 -8.46
N VAL A 445 -6.83 -11.76 -9.16
CA VAL A 445 -5.85 -10.79 -8.65
C VAL A 445 -6.50 -9.41 -8.67
N GLY A 446 -7.07 -9.01 -7.53
CA GLY A 446 -7.81 -7.75 -7.44
C GLY A 446 -9.03 -7.78 -8.35
N LYS A 447 -8.98 -7.04 -9.46
CA LYS A 447 -10.03 -6.98 -10.50
C LYS A 447 -9.68 -7.76 -11.77
N LEU A 448 -8.50 -8.38 -11.80
CA LEU A 448 -8.02 -9.22 -12.89
C LEU A 448 -8.37 -10.69 -12.61
N LEU A 449 -8.94 -11.37 -13.59
CA LEU A 449 -9.07 -12.82 -13.63
C LEU A 449 -8.00 -13.36 -14.57
N LEU A 450 -7.00 -14.04 -14.01
CA LEU A 450 -5.89 -14.66 -14.72
C LEU A 450 -6.24 -16.12 -14.97
N SER A 451 -6.18 -16.55 -16.22
CA SER A 451 -6.37 -17.94 -16.60
C SER A 451 -5.32 -18.45 -17.56
N THR A 452 -5.25 -19.75 -17.73
CA THR A 452 -4.36 -20.40 -18.72
C THR A 452 -5.16 -20.84 -19.93
N GLY A 453 -4.70 -20.47 -21.11
CA GLY A 453 -5.18 -21.00 -22.38
C GLY A 453 -4.15 -21.93 -23.02
N VAL A 454 -4.59 -22.77 -23.95
CA VAL A 454 -3.71 -23.61 -24.78
C VAL A 454 -3.93 -23.19 -26.23
N SER A 455 -2.86 -22.81 -26.94
CA SER A 455 -2.96 -22.48 -28.36
C SER A 455 -3.06 -23.75 -29.21
N ALA A 456 -3.41 -23.59 -30.49
CA ALA A 456 -3.63 -24.71 -31.40
C ALA A 456 -2.39 -25.61 -31.60
N ASP A 457 -1.20 -25.08 -31.34
CA ASP A 457 0.09 -25.79 -31.36
C ASP A 457 0.40 -26.53 -30.04
N GLY A 458 -0.47 -26.45 -29.04
CA GLY A 458 -0.28 -27.03 -27.71
C GLY A 458 0.50 -26.14 -26.74
N THR A 459 0.92 -24.94 -27.15
CA THR A 459 1.65 -24.02 -26.25
C THR A 459 0.68 -23.41 -25.23
N GLN A 460 1.01 -23.52 -23.94
CA GLN A 460 0.24 -22.85 -22.91
C GLN A 460 0.55 -21.35 -22.86
N TYR A 461 -0.46 -20.53 -22.61
CA TYR A 461 -0.32 -19.09 -22.50
C TYR A 461 -1.20 -18.52 -21.38
N MET A 462 -0.86 -17.32 -20.91
CA MET A 462 -1.68 -16.60 -19.95
C MET A 462 -2.76 -15.79 -20.67
N LYS A 463 -4.00 -15.95 -20.21
CA LYS A 463 -5.16 -15.11 -20.52
C LYS A 463 -5.42 -14.21 -19.31
N ILE A 464 -5.64 -12.92 -19.56
CA ILE A 464 -6.02 -11.95 -18.53
C ILE A 464 -7.42 -11.43 -18.88
N GLU A 465 -8.30 -11.39 -17.90
CA GLU A 465 -9.66 -10.90 -18.05
C GLU A 465 -9.98 -9.85 -16.99
N VAL A 466 -10.72 -8.81 -17.36
CA VAL A 466 -11.15 -7.74 -16.46
C VAL A 466 -12.61 -7.42 -16.72
N GLU A 467 -13.35 -7.08 -15.66
CA GLU A 467 -14.75 -6.69 -15.81
C GLU A 467 -14.89 -5.33 -16.50
N LYS A 468 -14.22 -4.28 -15.98
CA LYS A 468 -14.14 -2.95 -16.60
C LYS A 468 -12.71 -2.44 -16.62
N LEU A 469 -12.32 -1.75 -17.68
CA LEU A 469 -10.95 -1.21 -17.76
C LEU A 469 -10.70 -0.09 -16.74
N SER A 470 -11.75 0.63 -16.34
CA SER A 470 -11.73 1.63 -15.27
C SER A 470 -11.45 1.04 -13.88
N ASP A 471 -11.73 -0.25 -13.67
CA ASP A 471 -11.47 -0.94 -12.40
C ASP A 471 -9.98 -1.21 -12.16
N LEU A 472 -9.13 -1.09 -13.19
CA LEU A 472 -7.70 -1.31 -13.06
C LEU A 472 -7.03 -0.12 -12.36
N THR A 473 -6.27 -0.41 -11.31
CA THR A 473 -5.35 0.56 -10.73
C THR A 473 -4.11 0.74 -11.61
N LEU A 474 -3.27 1.74 -11.32
CA LEU A 474 -1.98 1.90 -12.01
C LEU A 474 -1.06 0.68 -11.82
N VAL A 475 -1.16 0.01 -10.67
CA VAL A 475 -0.40 -1.22 -10.38
C VAL A 475 -0.90 -2.37 -11.25
N ASP A 476 -2.21 -2.51 -11.40
CA ASP A 476 -2.80 -3.56 -12.25
C ASP A 476 -2.43 -3.35 -13.73
N LEU A 477 -2.46 -2.10 -14.21
CA LEU A 477 -2.02 -1.76 -15.56
C LEU A 477 -0.54 -2.10 -15.77
N ALA A 478 0.34 -1.73 -14.84
CA ALA A 478 1.76 -2.07 -14.92
C ALA A 478 1.97 -3.60 -14.93
N PHE A 479 1.18 -4.35 -14.16
CA PHE A 479 1.21 -5.81 -14.16
C PHE A 479 0.80 -6.38 -15.53
N VAL A 480 -0.34 -5.93 -16.09
CA VAL A 480 -0.82 -6.37 -17.42
C VAL A 480 0.27 -6.13 -18.48
N GLN A 481 0.90 -4.96 -18.47
CA GLN A 481 1.92 -4.57 -19.45
C GLN A 481 3.21 -5.40 -19.35
N GLN A 482 3.62 -5.75 -18.13
CA GLN A 482 4.84 -6.54 -17.89
C GLN A 482 4.59 -8.04 -18.08
N CYS A 483 3.34 -8.48 -18.00
CA CYS A 483 3.00 -9.88 -18.13
C CYS A 483 3.07 -10.36 -19.59
N HIS A 484 3.72 -11.50 -19.82
CA HIS A 484 3.73 -12.19 -21.10
C HIS A 484 2.40 -12.93 -21.37
N HIS A 485 1.31 -12.18 -21.49
CA HIS A 485 0.00 -12.70 -21.83
C HIS A 485 -0.22 -12.67 -23.35
N LYS A 486 -0.90 -13.70 -23.87
CA LYS A 486 -1.29 -13.76 -25.29
C LYS A 486 -2.72 -13.33 -25.52
N GLU A 487 -3.55 -13.35 -24.47
CA GLU A 487 -4.95 -12.98 -24.56
C GLU A 487 -5.32 -11.99 -23.45
N PHE A 488 -6.02 -10.92 -23.84
CA PHE A 488 -6.59 -9.93 -22.93
C PHE A 488 -8.09 -9.77 -23.23
N ALA A 489 -8.93 -9.89 -22.21
CA ALA A 489 -10.39 -9.80 -22.31
C ALA A 489 -10.96 -8.71 -21.40
N ILE A 490 -11.84 -7.87 -21.93
CA ILE A 490 -12.57 -6.84 -21.19
C ILE A 490 -14.06 -7.17 -21.30
N LYS A 491 -14.74 -7.42 -20.19
CA LYS A 491 -16.15 -7.86 -20.20
C LYS A 491 -17.13 -6.76 -20.63
N ASN A 492 -16.86 -5.52 -20.22
CA ASN A 492 -17.73 -4.38 -20.45
C ASN A 492 -17.10 -3.39 -21.42
N THR A 493 -17.94 -2.56 -22.05
CA THR A 493 -17.49 -1.55 -23.02
C THR A 493 -16.52 -0.56 -22.37
N PRO A 494 -15.29 -0.41 -22.89
CA PRO A 494 -14.41 0.67 -22.50
C PRO A 494 -15.06 2.04 -22.73
N LEU A 495 -15.11 2.85 -21.67
CA LEU A 495 -15.58 4.23 -21.75
C LEU A 495 -14.55 5.12 -22.46
N GLU A 496 -14.93 6.34 -22.81
CA GLU A 496 -13.99 7.31 -23.41
C GLU A 496 -12.80 7.59 -22.49
N SER A 497 -13.03 7.64 -21.17
CA SER A 497 -11.98 7.76 -20.15
C SER A 497 -11.00 6.58 -20.10
N ASP A 498 -11.37 5.43 -20.70
CA ASP A 498 -10.57 4.21 -20.70
C ASP A 498 -9.67 4.08 -21.95
N GLU A 499 -9.85 4.93 -22.96
CA GLU A 499 -9.15 4.82 -24.25
C GLU A 499 -7.63 4.91 -24.08
N ASP A 500 -7.13 5.85 -23.29
CA ASP A 500 -5.70 5.98 -22.98
C ASP A 500 -5.13 4.71 -22.31
N ARG A 501 -5.91 4.04 -21.46
CA ARG A 501 -5.49 2.79 -20.79
C ARG A 501 -5.40 1.66 -21.80
N LEU A 502 -6.38 1.56 -22.72
CA LEU A 502 -6.38 0.54 -23.76
C LEU A 502 -5.21 0.74 -24.74
N VAL A 503 -4.95 1.98 -25.15
CA VAL A 503 -3.76 2.33 -25.96
C VAL A 503 -2.49 1.91 -25.23
N ASN A 504 -2.40 2.22 -23.93
CA ASN A 504 -1.23 1.90 -23.14
C ASN A 504 -0.99 0.38 -23.04
N ILE A 505 -2.04 -0.43 -22.86
CA ILE A 505 -1.94 -1.89 -22.89
C ILE A 505 -1.44 -2.37 -24.26
N LEU A 506 -2.01 -1.86 -25.36
CA LEU A 506 -1.62 -2.22 -26.72
C LEU A 506 -0.18 -1.84 -27.06
N GLU A 507 0.31 -0.69 -26.56
CA GLU A 507 1.68 -0.21 -26.83
C GLU A 507 2.76 -0.99 -26.07
N HIS A 508 2.43 -1.61 -24.93
CA HIS A 508 3.42 -2.29 -24.07
C HIS A 508 3.28 -3.82 -24.08
N SER A 509 2.14 -4.37 -24.48
CA SER A 509 1.89 -5.82 -24.50
C SER A 509 2.36 -6.47 -25.80
N SER A 510 3.67 -6.50 -26.01
CA SER A 510 4.30 -6.99 -27.25
C SER A 510 3.96 -8.42 -27.65
N LYS A 511 3.43 -9.24 -26.72
CA LYS A 511 3.04 -10.64 -26.93
C LYS A 511 1.52 -10.85 -27.00
N LEU A 512 0.73 -9.79 -26.88
CA LEU A 512 -0.73 -9.87 -26.97
C LEU A 512 -1.12 -10.27 -28.41
N GLU A 513 -1.72 -11.45 -28.56
CA GLU A 513 -2.16 -12.00 -29.86
C GLU A 513 -3.67 -11.82 -30.06
N VAL A 514 -4.46 -11.92 -28.99
CA VAL A 514 -5.92 -11.87 -29.02
C VAL A 514 -6.44 -10.83 -28.02
N LEU A 515 -7.23 -9.88 -28.50
CA LEU A 515 -7.93 -8.89 -27.69
C LEU A 515 -9.44 -9.12 -27.81
N ARG A 516 -10.11 -9.32 -26.67
CA ARG A 516 -11.56 -9.54 -26.58
C ARG A 516 -12.20 -8.38 -25.83
N ILE A 517 -13.20 -7.74 -26.41
CA ILE A 517 -13.87 -6.59 -25.80
C ILE A 517 -15.39 -6.76 -25.90
N GLY A 518 -16.08 -6.82 -24.76
CA GLY A 518 -17.53 -6.59 -24.70
C GLY A 518 -17.81 -5.14 -25.07
N CYS A 519 -18.71 -4.91 -26.03
CA CYS A 519 -18.87 -3.61 -26.66
C CYS A 519 -20.32 -3.30 -27.03
N LEU A 520 -20.80 -2.13 -26.59
CA LEU A 520 -22.02 -1.52 -27.10
C LEU A 520 -21.85 -1.14 -28.57
N ALA A 521 -22.87 -1.42 -29.37
CA ALA A 521 -22.91 -1.09 -30.80
C ALA A 521 -22.45 0.35 -31.10
N GLY A 522 -22.87 1.32 -30.28
CA GLY A 522 -22.52 2.73 -30.43
C GLY A 522 -21.05 3.07 -30.23
N ARG A 523 -20.26 2.19 -29.60
CA ARG A 523 -18.81 2.38 -29.33
C ARG A 523 -17.92 1.49 -30.20
N ALA A 524 -18.49 0.55 -30.95
CA ALA A 524 -17.72 -0.44 -31.70
C ALA A 524 -16.77 0.20 -32.71
N SER A 525 -17.24 1.16 -33.50
CA SER A 525 -16.39 1.87 -34.47
C SER A 525 -15.24 2.62 -33.78
N THR A 526 -15.50 3.31 -32.66
CA THR A 526 -14.47 4.03 -31.92
C THR A 526 -13.37 3.10 -31.41
N ILE A 527 -13.76 1.97 -30.79
CA ILE A 527 -12.81 1.00 -30.25
C ILE A 527 -12.02 0.32 -31.37
N ILE A 528 -12.67 -0.03 -32.49
CA ILE A 528 -11.97 -0.60 -33.65
C ILE A 528 -10.94 0.39 -34.16
N ASN A 529 -11.32 1.65 -34.39
CA ASN A 529 -10.42 2.69 -34.89
C ASN A 529 -9.23 2.90 -33.95
N LEU A 530 -9.46 2.91 -32.64
CA LEU A 530 -8.42 3.03 -31.62
C LEU A 530 -7.42 1.87 -31.69
N VAL A 531 -7.92 0.62 -31.72
CA VAL A 531 -7.08 -0.58 -31.77
C VAL A 531 -6.28 -0.63 -33.07
N THR A 532 -6.94 -0.40 -34.22
CA THR A 532 -6.28 -0.46 -35.53
C THR A 532 -5.23 0.63 -35.70
N SER A 533 -5.54 1.87 -35.30
CA SER A 533 -4.60 2.99 -35.42
C SER A 533 -3.41 2.84 -34.46
N THR A 534 -3.64 2.36 -33.24
CA THR A 534 -2.55 2.08 -32.28
C THR A 534 -1.64 0.96 -32.80
N ARG A 535 -2.23 -0.11 -33.35
CA ARG A 535 -1.49 -1.21 -33.98
C ARG A 535 -0.64 -0.71 -35.15
N GLU A 536 -1.22 0.07 -36.05
CA GLU A 536 -0.53 0.63 -37.21
C GLU A 536 0.60 1.57 -36.81
N LYS A 537 0.34 2.48 -35.86
CA LYS A 537 1.36 3.36 -35.28
C LYS A 537 2.54 2.57 -34.72
N ASN A 538 2.27 1.47 -34.00
CA ASN A 538 3.34 0.63 -33.46
C ASN A 538 4.16 -0.04 -34.57
N LEU A 539 3.52 -0.53 -35.64
CA LEU A 539 4.22 -1.09 -36.81
C LEU A 539 5.07 -0.03 -37.54
N GLN A 540 4.54 1.17 -37.75
CA GLN A 540 5.28 2.28 -38.35
C GLN A 540 6.49 2.73 -37.51
N CYS A 541 6.47 2.46 -36.20
CA CYS A 541 7.58 2.75 -35.29
C CYS A 541 8.53 1.57 -35.08
N ASP A 542 8.45 0.51 -35.90
CA ASP A 542 9.21 -0.75 -35.74
C ASP A 542 9.07 -1.38 -34.33
N LYS A 543 7.93 -1.14 -33.65
CA LYS A 543 7.65 -1.77 -32.36
C LYS A 543 7.11 -3.18 -32.58
N PRO A 544 7.44 -4.15 -31.71
CA PRO A 544 6.89 -5.50 -31.80
C PRO A 544 5.39 -5.50 -31.54
N VAL A 545 4.62 -6.00 -32.51
CA VAL A 545 3.16 -6.11 -32.45
C VAL A 545 2.75 -7.54 -32.77
N SER A 546 2.30 -8.28 -31.76
CA SER A 546 1.76 -9.63 -31.96
C SER A 546 0.25 -9.70 -32.14
N LEU A 547 -0.47 -8.57 -32.05
CA LEU A 547 -1.93 -8.57 -32.10
C LEU A 547 -2.42 -9.05 -33.47
N ARG A 548 -3.07 -10.22 -33.46
CA ARG A 548 -3.56 -10.97 -34.62
C ARG A 548 -5.08 -11.02 -34.67
N THR A 549 -5.77 -10.90 -33.55
CA THR A 549 -7.24 -10.97 -33.52
C THR A 549 -7.81 -9.97 -32.52
N LEU A 550 -8.78 -9.17 -32.99
CA LEU A 550 -9.67 -8.37 -32.16
C LEU A 550 -11.08 -8.95 -32.28
N GLU A 551 -11.67 -9.37 -31.16
CA GLU A 551 -13.03 -9.88 -31.07
C GLU A 551 -13.89 -8.92 -30.26
N MET A 552 -14.94 -8.40 -30.88
CA MET A 552 -15.96 -7.56 -30.27
C MET A 552 -17.17 -8.45 -29.96
N MET A 553 -17.57 -8.46 -28.69
CA MET A 553 -18.67 -9.26 -28.15
C MET A 553 -19.80 -8.34 -27.69
N ASP A 554 -21.02 -8.86 -27.58
CA ASP A 554 -22.10 -8.12 -26.91
C ASP A 554 -21.75 -7.84 -25.43
N GLU A 555 -22.28 -6.75 -24.86
CA GLU A 555 -22.04 -6.40 -23.46
C GLU A 555 -22.53 -7.47 -22.48
N GLY A 556 -21.81 -7.62 -21.36
CA GLY A 556 -22.23 -8.44 -20.22
C GLY A 556 -21.78 -9.90 -20.26
N LEU A 557 -20.51 -10.15 -20.64
CA LEU A 557 -19.93 -11.50 -20.72
C LEU A 557 -20.33 -12.43 -19.56
N ILE A 558 -21.08 -13.48 -19.91
CA ILE A 558 -20.98 -14.78 -19.25
C ILE A 558 -20.28 -15.68 -20.26
N ILE A 559 -18.99 -15.93 -20.06
CA ILE A 559 -18.27 -17.00 -20.77
C ILE A 559 -18.82 -18.30 -20.17
N SER A 560 -19.83 -18.90 -20.80
CA SER A 560 -20.28 -20.25 -20.46
C SER A 560 -19.75 -21.22 -21.51
N ASP A 561 -19.01 -22.22 -21.07
CA ASP A 561 -18.25 -23.14 -21.92
C ASP A 561 -19.11 -24.20 -22.64
N GLU A 562 -20.39 -24.36 -22.31
CA GLU A 562 -21.10 -25.61 -22.66
C GLU A 562 -21.92 -25.57 -23.97
N ASP A 563 -22.37 -24.41 -24.47
CA ASP A 563 -23.26 -24.37 -25.66
C ASP A 563 -22.72 -23.59 -26.89
N GLY A 564 -21.53 -22.99 -26.81
CA GLY A 564 -20.75 -22.56 -27.99
C GLY A 564 -21.36 -21.52 -28.96
N ILE A 565 -22.55 -20.98 -28.69
CA ILE A 565 -23.16 -19.93 -29.53
C ILE A 565 -22.91 -18.57 -28.87
N HIS A 566 -21.67 -18.09 -28.97
CA HIS A 566 -21.35 -16.72 -28.59
C HIS A 566 -21.86 -15.73 -29.65
N HIS A 567 -22.48 -14.64 -29.18
CA HIS A 567 -22.76 -13.46 -29.99
C HIS A 567 -21.47 -12.65 -30.20
N ILE A 568 -20.52 -13.21 -30.95
CA ILE A 568 -19.40 -12.43 -31.48
C ILE A 568 -20.00 -11.50 -32.53
N ALA A 569 -20.13 -10.22 -32.22
CA ALA A 569 -20.65 -9.22 -33.14
C ALA A 569 -19.68 -9.02 -34.31
N THR A 570 -18.38 -8.89 -34.00
CA THR A 570 -17.34 -8.59 -34.99
C THR A 570 -16.00 -9.26 -34.63
N THR A 571 -15.36 -9.91 -35.59
CA THR A 571 -13.97 -10.39 -35.48
C THR A 571 -13.12 -9.74 -36.56
N LEU A 572 -12.02 -9.10 -36.15
CA LEU A 572 -11.00 -8.55 -37.03
C LEU A 572 -9.73 -9.38 -36.87
N LYS A 573 -9.24 -9.97 -37.96
CA LYS A 573 -7.98 -10.71 -37.99
C LYS A 573 -6.93 -9.94 -38.77
N PHE A 574 -5.78 -9.71 -38.18
CA PHE A 574 -4.66 -9.05 -38.83
C PHE A 574 -3.73 -10.10 -39.43
N THR A 575 -3.37 -9.97 -40.70
CA THR A 575 -2.52 -10.93 -41.42
C THR A 575 -1.04 -10.56 -41.30
N GLU A 576 -0.28 -11.37 -40.57
CA GLU A 576 1.20 -11.35 -40.40
C GLU A 576 1.91 -10.00 -40.15
N GLU A 577 3.17 -10.10 -39.71
CA GLU A 577 3.92 -9.02 -39.06
C GLU A 577 4.50 -7.96 -40.03
N THR A 578 4.30 -8.10 -41.35
CA THR A 578 5.20 -7.46 -42.33
C THR A 578 4.57 -6.51 -43.35
N LYS A 579 3.25 -6.31 -43.35
CA LYS A 579 2.60 -5.39 -44.31
C LYS A 579 1.70 -4.37 -43.65
N VAL A 580 1.76 -3.16 -44.22
CA VAL A 580 0.91 -2.01 -43.89
C VAL A 580 -0.53 -2.38 -44.25
N PHE A 581 -1.25 -2.89 -43.25
CA PHE A 581 -2.70 -3.04 -43.22
C PHE A 581 -3.31 -4.10 -44.16
N ASP A 582 -3.19 -5.38 -43.78
CA ASP A 582 -4.05 -6.45 -44.29
C ASP A 582 -4.87 -7.02 -43.10
N MET A 583 -6.20 -6.88 -43.22
CA MET A 583 -7.17 -7.07 -42.14
C MET A 583 -8.36 -7.88 -42.65
N ARG A 584 -8.44 -9.15 -42.25
CA ARG A 584 -9.59 -10.01 -42.56
C ARG A 584 -10.69 -9.78 -41.55
N THR A 585 -11.76 -9.15 -42.02
CA THR A 585 -12.92 -8.83 -41.19
C THR A 585 -14.00 -9.90 -41.37
N ARG A 586 -14.49 -10.48 -40.26
CA ARG A 586 -15.68 -11.34 -40.21
C ARG A 586 -16.70 -10.73 -39.26
N ILE A 587 -17.86 -10.35 -39.78
CA ILE A 587 -18.93 -9.73 -38.99
C ILE A 587 -20.10 -10.70 -38.96
N LYS A 588 -20.65 -10.99 -37.78
CA LYS A 588 -21.88 -11.78 -37.60
C LYS A 588 -22.95 -10.87 -37.01
N LEU A 589 -23.81 -10.34 -37.86
CA LEU A 589 -24.84 -9.39 -37.45
C LEU A 589 -26.16 -10.11 -37.11
N GLN A 590 -26.20 -10.96 -36.09
CA GLN A 590 -27.36 -11.84 -35.87
C GLN A 590 -28.59 -11.18 -35.21
N LYS A 591 -28.50 -9.90 -34.80
CA LYS A 591 -29.54 -9.22 -34.00
C LYS A 591 -29.69 -7.71 -34.23
N TYR A 592 -29.01 -7.14 -35.22
CA TYR A 592 -29.17 -5.71 -35.49
C TYR A 592 -30.55 -5.52 -36.14
N GLY A 593 -31.40 -4.69 -35.52
CA GLY A 593 -32.62 -4.19 -36.16
C GLY A 593 -32.29 -3.38 -37.42
N ALA A 594 -33.25 -2.67 -37.98
CA ALA A 594 -32.99 -1.78 -39.13
C ALA A 594 -31.86 -0.79 -38.80
N ILE A 595 -30.65 -1.06 -39.30
CA ILE A 595 -29.47 -0.18 -39.24
C ILE A 595 -29.81 1.06 -40.06
N SER A 596 -29.81 2.23 -39.41
CA SER A 596 -30.06 3.51 -40.08
C SER A 596 -28.84 3.92 -40.93
N GLN A 597 -29.01 4.82 -41.91
CA GLN A 597 -27.86 5.35 -42.67
C GLN A 597 -26.79 6.07 -41.82
N ASN A 598 -27.14 6.42 -40.58
CA ASN A 598 -26.26 7.05 -39.59
C ASN A 598 -25.76 6.06 -38.54
N ASP A 599 -25.97 4.76 -38.77
CA ASP A 599 -25.46 3.73 -37.87
C ASP A 599 -23.92 3.67 -37.97
N PRO A 600 -23.19 3.63 -36.84
CA PRO A 600 -21.74 3.53 -36.81
C PRO A 600 -21.18 2.36 -37.64
N MET A 601 -21.96 1.29 -37.84
CA MET A 601 -21.58 0.20 -38.73
C MET A 601 -21.46 0.68 -40.19
N CYS A 602 -22.38 1.52 -40.68
CA CYS A 602 -22.29 2.06 -42.04
C CYS A 602 -21.01 2.89 -42.24
N ASP A 603 -20.60 3.66 -41.23
CA ASP A 603 -19.34 4.41 -41.29
C ASP A 603 -18.12 3.49 -41.23
N PHE A 604 -18.17 2.42 -40.42
CA PHE A 604 -17.14 1.38 -40.44
C PHE A 604 -17.02 0.74 -41.84
N PHE A 605 -18.13 0.35 -42.47
CA PHE A 605 -18.11 -0.21 -43.83
C PHE A 605 -17.64 0.80 -44.89
N ARG A 606 -17.93 2.10 -44.73
CA ARG A 606 -17.36 3.13 -45.63
C ARG A 606 -15.87 3.31 -45.42
N GLN A 607 -15.39 3.22 -44.18
CA GLN A 607 -13.99 3.50 -43.84
C GLN A 607 -13.09 2.29 -44.12
N TYR A 608 -13.58 1.08 -43.83
CA TYR A 608 -12.81 -0.16 -43.86
C TYR A 608 -13.39 -1.20 -44.82
N GLY A 609 -14.44 -0.88 -45.57
CA GLY A 609 -15.09 -1.80 -46.51
C GLY A 609 -14.09 -2.46 -47.44
N TRP A 610 -13.13 -1.70 -47.97
CA TRP A 610 -12.03 -2.19 -48.80
C TRP A 610 -11.20 -3.33 -48.22
N SER A 611 -11.17 -3.50 -46.89
CA SER A 611 -10.41 -4.56 -46.21
C SER A 611 -11.22 -5.83 -45.94
N ILE A 612 -12.54 -5.82 -46.16
CA ILE A 612 -13.41 -6.93 -45.73
C ILE A 612 -13.34 -8.09 -46.73
N GLU A 613 -12.56 -9.13 -46.42
CA GLU A 613 -12.52 -10.33 -47.28
C GLU A 613 -13.80 -11.19 -47.24
N ILE A 614 -14.46 -11.31 -46.07
CA ILE A 614 -15.61 -12.22 -45.91
C ILE A 614 -16.69 -11.56 -45.03
N LEU A 615 -17.76 -11.07 -45.66
CA LEU A 615 -18.96 -10.63 -44.96
C LEU A 615 -19.99 -11.76 -44.91
N LYS A 616 -20.35 -12.22 -43.71
CA LYS A 616 -21.38 -13.26 -43.53
C LYS A 616 -22.61 -12.69 -42.83
N LEU A 617 -23.61 -12.31 -43.61
CA LEU A 617 -24.91 -11.85 -43.13
C LEU A 617 -25.80 -13.07 -42.82
N VAL A 618 -26.42 -13.09 -41.65
CA VAL A 618 -27.37 -14.12 -41.22
C VAL A 618 -28.64 -13.40 -40.75
N ASP A 619 -29.81 -13.75 -41.30
CA ASP A 619 -31.11 -13.17 -40.96
C ASP A 619 -31.27 -11.65 -41.26
N PHE A 620 -30.96 -11.22 -42.49
CA PHE A 620 -30.97 -9.81 -42.92
C PHE A 620 -32.20 -9.37 -43.71
N ASN A 621 -32.51 -8.05 -43.65
CA ASN A 621 -33.41 -7.41 -44.62
C ASN A 621 -32.63 -6.91 -45.86
N ASP A 622 -33.28 -6.94 -47.02
CA ASP A 622 -32.67 -6.59 -48.32
C ASP A 622 -32.21 -5.13 -48.42
N GLN A 623 -32.90 -4.20 -47.74
CA GLN A 623 -32.60 -2.77 -47.76
C GLN A 623 -31.26 -2.45 -47.07
N LEU A 624 -30.95 -3.20 -46.02
CA LEU A 624 -29.71 -3.09 -45.29
C LEU A 624 -28.55 -3.74 -46.04
N ALA A 625 -28.77 -4.92 -46.62
CA ALA A 625 -27.79 -5.53 -47.51
C ALA A 625 -27.41 -4.57 -48.66
N SER A 626 -28.38 -3.88 -49.25
CA SER A 626 -28.13 -2.86 -50.28
C SER A 626 -27.31 -1.68 -49.77
N SER A 627 -27.61 -1.17 -48.56
CA SER A 627 -26.88 -0.03 -47.98
C SER A 627 -25.42 -0.39 -47.62
N LEU A 628 -25.20 -1.62 -47.14
CA LEU A 628 -23.86 -2.16 -46.89
C LEU A 628 -23.09 -2.38 -48.18
N TYR A 629 -23.76 -2.94 -49.20
CA TYR A 629 -23.19 -3.17 -50.52
C TYR A 629 -22.77 -1.84 -51.18
N ASP A 630 -23.60 -0.80 -51.12
CA ASP A 630 -23.25 0.53 -51.64
C ASP A 630 -22.06 1.17 -50.90
N GLY A 631 -21.94 0.92 -49.59
CA GLY A 631 -20.79 1.37 -48.81
C GLY A 631 -19.49 0.71 -49.23
N ILE A 632 -19.56 -0.59 -49.54
CA ILE A 632 -18.43 -1.41 -49.98
C ILE A 632 -18.05 -1.12 -51.45
N GLN A 633 -19.02 -1.04 -52.36
CA GLN A 633 -18.78 -0.86 -53.80
C GLN A 633 -18.10 0.46 -54.15
N ARG A 634 -18.27 1.51 -53.34
CA ARG A 634 -17.65 2.82 -53.60
C ARG A 634 -16.12 2.82 -53.54
N GLN A 635 -15.49 1.72 -53.16
CA GLN A 635 -14.04 1.65 -52.93
C GLN A 635 -13.28 0.63 -53.80
N ASP A 636 -13.80 0.22 -54.96
CA ASP A 636 -13.11 -0.69 -55.91
C ASP A 636 -12.67 -2.03 -55.26
N SER A 637 -13.43 -2.53 -54.29
CA SER A 637 -13.14 -3.78 -53.59
C SER A 637 -13.73 -4.99 -54.34
N GLN A 638 -12.96 -6.07 -54.56
CA GLN A 638 -13.42 -7.33 -55.18
C GLN A 638 -14.31 -8.21 -54.27
N ILE A 639 -15.04 -7.61 -53.33
CA ILE A 639 -15.73 -8.27 -52.20
C ILE A 639 -16.88 -9.18 -52.62
#